data_AF-A0A822A3Q7-F1
#
_entry.id   AF-A0A822A3Q7-F1
#
_cell.length_a   1.000
_cell.length_b   1.000
_cell.length_c   1.000
_cell.angle_alpha   90.00
_cell.angle_beta   90.00
_cell.angle_gamma   90.00
#
_symmetry.space_group_name_H-M   'P 1'
#
loop_
_entity.id
_entity.type
_entity.pdbx_description
1 polymer ?
#
loop_
_entity_poly.entity_id
_entity_poly.type
_entity_poly.pdbx_seq_one_letter_code
_entity_poly.pdbx_strand_id
1 'polypeptide(L)'
;SELSRLERVPRIYIAANSGARIGLAEELKFLYHIAWNDSKDVEKGIRYLYLTPNDYSRVSNMNCVRTETINDDGELRYKIIDIIGKENSLGVENLRGSGMIAGETSLAYNVIPTISLVTCRAVGIGAYLVRLGSRVIQVENSHIILTGAGALNKVLGREVYNSNNQLGGTQIMFNNGITHDVVKDDFEGCLLILRWLSYMPETMLHLPPILPGLYDPIERTIDFVPTSTPYDPRDMIQGRQLALTQQTSNHIDIGISMAASFQSGFFDRDSFVEIMKGWAKTVVCGRARLGGIPMGVIAVETRTVESEQPADPANFDSDARTIQQAGQVWFPDSAFKTAQAINDFKRENLPLMIFANWRGFSGGMKDMYDQIMKFGAYIVDALREYEQPVFSYIPPFGELRGGAWVVIDPTINLRYMEMYADRMSRGGVLEPEGTVEIKYRTKDLIRTIHRLDPGCRELVAEITSCTTGTTNNIKEELERQLAEREKVLLPVYQQAAVMFCDLHDTPGRMLEKGVIREILDWRTSREFFYWRLKRRLGENNAIKTILARESSIDYQSAANYLHQWFNEDKTNDTSQWAKDEIVAEWLEQFQTSSSIEDRIKALQKQNARQDIHRLLQTYPDLVTDILVNTTDEQRSELNRLLNSTKTTK
;
A
#
# COMPACT_ATOMS: atom_id res chain seq x y z
N SER A 1 3.49 -22.57 10.01
CA SER A 1 3.88 -21.18 9.72
C SER A 1 5.37 -21.11 9.42
N GLU A 2 6.23 -21.57 10.34
CA GLU A 2 7.69 -21.60 10.15
C GLU A 2 8.12 -22.28 8.84
N LEU A 3 7.56 -23.46 8.52
CA LEU A 3 7.84 -24.16 7.27
C LEU A 3 7.54 -23.29 6.03
N SER A 4 6.35 -22.67 5.98
CA SER A 4 5.95 -21.76 4.90
C SER A 4 6.95 -20.61 4.70
N ARG A 5 7.49 -20.10 5.82
CA ARG A 5 8.45 -19.00 5.83
C ARG A 5 9.85 -19.45 5.39
N LEU A 6 10.27 -20.65 5.79
CA LEU A 6 11.51 -21.28 5.34
C LEU A 6 11.49 -21.54 3.83
N GLU A 7 10.39 -22.07 3.32
CA GLU A 7 10.19 -22.37 1.90
C GLU A 7 9.77 -21.15 1.07
N ARG A 8 9.48 -20.02 1.71
CA ARG A 8 9.05 -18.76 1.07
C ARG A 8 7.76 -18.90 0.25
N VAL A 9 6.86 -19.80 0.67
CA VAL A 9 5.55 -20.05 0.03
C VAL A 9 4.42 -19.31 0.77
N PRO A 10 3.32 -18.93 0.07
CA PRO A 10 2.16 -18.31 0.69
C PRO A 10 1.52 -19.16 1.79
N ARG A 11 1.03 -18.50 2.85
CA ARG A 11 0.34 -19.16 3.98
C ARG A 11 -1.14 -18.79 4.01
N ILE A 12 -2.01 -19.77 3.84
CA ILE A 12 -3.46 -19.62 4.00
C ILE A 12 -3.90 -20.05 5.40
N TYR A 13 -4.73 -19.24 6.06
CA TYR A 13 -5.33 -19.54 7.36
C TYR A 13 -6.86 -19.53 7.28
N ILE A 14 -7.49 -20.68 7.52
CA ILE A 14 -8.97 -20.78 7.58
C ILE A 14 -9.39 -20.63 9.05
N ALA A 15 -10.03 -19.52 9.35
CA ALA A 15 -10.43 -19.13 10.70
C ALA A 15 -11.86 -19.58 11.02
N ALA A 16 -11.95 -20.66 11.79
CA ALA A 16 -13.17 -21.12 12.46
C ALA A 16 -12.81 -21.58 13.88
N ASN A 17 -12.77 -20.64 14.82
CA ASN A 17 -12.25 -20.89 16.17
C ASN A 17 -13.09 -20.21 17.26
N SER A 18 -12.82 -20.58 18.52
CA SER A 18 -13.49 -19.98 19.69
C SER A 18 -12.48 -19.32 20.64
N GLY A 19 -11.35 -18.85 20.09
CA GLY A 19 -10.26 -18.25 20.85
C GLY A 19 -9.39 -19.25 21.62
N ALA A 20 -8.71 -18.75 22.66
CA ALA A 20 -7.90 -19.58 23.53
C ALA A 20 -8.80 -20.54 24.34
N ARG A 21 -8.32 -21.77 24.56
CA ARG A 21 -9.03 -22.74 25.39
C ARG A 21 -9.11 -22.21 26.83
N ILE A 22 -10.27 -22.37 27.44
CA ILE A 22 -10.53 -22.09 28.85
C ILE A 22 -10.92 -23.42 29.48
N GLY A 23 -10.27 -23.78 30.58
CA GLY A 23 -10.56 -24.99 31.35
C GLY A 23 -10.55 -24.72 32.85
N LEU A 24 -11.12 -25.65 33.60
CA LEU A 24 -11.05 -25.69 35.06
C LEU A 24 -10.49 -27.05 35.47
N ALA A 25 -9.90 -27.14 36.66
CA ALA A 25 -9.46 -28.41 37.23
C ALA A 25 -10.68 -29.26 37.65
N GLU A 26 -11.20 -30.06 36.72
CA GLU A 26 -12.40 -30.89 36.93
C GLU A 26 -12.20 -31.93 38.05
N GLU A 27 -10.96 -32.38 38.28
CA GLU A 27 -10.62 -33.28 39.37
C GLU A 27 -10.79 -32.64 40.76
N LEU A 28 -10.65 -31.31 40.88
CA LEU A 28 -10.82 -30.60 42.15
C LEU A 28 -12.23 -30.03 42.32
N LYS A 29 -12.92 -29.75 41.22
CA LYS A 29 -14.24 -29.11 41.18
C LYS A 29 -15.29 -29.81 42.04
N PHE A 30 -15.18 -31.13 42.19
CA PHE A 30 -16.10 -31.93 43.01
C PHE A 30 -15.50 -32.41 44.34
N LEU A 31 -14.25 -32.01 44.67
CA LEU A 31 -13.55 -32.43 45.88
C LEU A 31 -13.36 -31.31 46.90
N TYR A 32 -13.38 -30.04 46.49
CA TYR A 32 -13.18 -28.94 47.43
C TYR A 32 -14.36 -28.77 48.38
N HIS A 33 -14.05 -28.37 49.61
CA HIS A 33 -15.00 -28.01 50.66
C HIS A 33 -14.93 -26.52 50.95
N ILE A 34 -16.00 -25.96 51.51
CA ILE A 34 -16.15 -24.54 51.80
C ILE A 34 -16.08 -24.33 53.32
N ALA A 35 -15.15 -23.50 53.77
CA ALA A 35 -15.14 -23.03 55.15
C ALA A 35 -16.04 -21.78 55.25
N TRP A 36 -17.22 -21.94 55.85
CA TRP A 36 -18.18 -20.84 56.04
C TRP A 36 -17.75 -19.91 57.18
N ASN A 37 -18.17 -18.64 57.13
CA ASN A 37 -18.05 -17.71 58.26
C ASN A 37 -18.86 -18.19 59.47
N ASP A 38 -20.07 -18.68 59.22
CA ASP A 38 -20.95 -19.31 60.21
C ASP A 38 -21.57 -20.56 59.57
N SER A 39 -21.33 -21.74 60.14
CA SER A 39 -21.85 -22.99 59.59
C SER A 39 -23.36 -23.12 59.72
N LYS A 40 -24.00 -22.34 60.60
CA LYS A 40 -25.45 -22.29 60.76
C LYS A 40 -26.12 -21.27 59.84
N ASP A 41 -25.36 -20.31 59.31
CA ASP A 41 -25.85 -19.23 58.47
C ASP A 41 -24.89 -18.97 57.30
N VAL A 42 -25.11 -19.72 56.21
CA VAL A 42 -24.28 -19.70 55.00
C VAL A 42 -24.34 -18.39 54.23
N GLU A 43 -25.37 -17.56 54.46
CA GLU A 43 -25.54 -16.26 53.79
C GLU A 43 -24.51 -15.23 54.27
N LYS A 44 -23.93 -15.43 55.47
CA LYS A 44 -22.82 -14.61 55.99
C LYS A 44 -21.52 -14.77 55.20
N GLY A 45 -21.46 -15.68 54.23
CA GLY A 45 -20.36 -15.81 53.29
C GLY A 45 -19.29 -16.83 53.68
N ILE A 46 -18.20 -16.82 52.92
CA ILE A 46 -17.17 -17.86 52.88
C ILE A 46 -15.83 -17.30 53.38
N ARG A 47 -15.12 -18.07 54.21
CA ARG A 47 -13.73 -17.79 54.65
C ARG A 47 -12.71 -18.23 53.60
N TYR A 48 -12.75 -19.50 53.19
CA TYR A 48 -11.81 -20.09 52.23
C TYR A 48 -12.28 -21.45 51.69
N LEU A 49 -11.58 -21.98 50.69
CA LEU A 49 -11.77 -23.34 50.17
C LEU A 49 -10.69 -24.29 50.68
N TYR A 50 -11.04 -25.53 50.99
CA TYR A 50 -10.09 -26.51 51.54
C TYR A 50 -10.37 -27.94 51.09
N LEU A 51 -9.39 -28.83 51.29
CA LEU A 51 -9.52 -30.26 51.13
C LEU A 51 -9.40 -30.95 52.50
N THR A 52 -10.15 -32.04 52.69
CA THR A 52 -9.97 -32.93 53.84
C THR A 52 -8.66 -33.73 53.68
N PRO A 53 -8.08 -34.30 54.76
CA PRO A 53 -6.88 -35.13 54.64
C PRO A 53 -7.06 -36.32 53.69
N ASN A 54 -8.27 -36.90 53.66
CA ASN A 54 -8.61 -37.99 52.75
C ASN A 54 -8.64 -37.52 51.29
N ASP A 55 -9.30 -36.39 51.00
CA ASP A 55 -9.37 -35.87 49.63
C ASP A 55 -8.00 -35.37 49.16
N TYR A 56 -7.22 -34.74 50.04
CA TYR A 56 -5.85 -34.33 49.75
C TYR A 56 -4.95 -35.52 49.41
N SER A 57 -5.07 -36.65 50.12
CA SER A 57 -4.27 -37.86 49.83
C SER A 57 -4.53 -38.43 48.43
N ARG A 58 -5.72 -38.20 47.85
CA ARG A 58 -6.06 -38.64 46.50
C ARG A 58 -5.39 -37.80 45.42
N VAL A 59 -5.13 -36.53 45.71
CA VAL A 59 -4.63 -35.54 44.74
C VAL A 59 -3.17 -35.14 44.97
N SER A 60 -2.60 -35.47 46.13
CA SER A 60 -1.23 -35.10 46.55
C SER A 60 -0.17 -35.59 45.57
N ASN A 61 -0.36 -36.78 45.00
CA ASN A 61 0.60 -37.39 44.07
C ASN A 61 0.55 -36.79 42.65
N MET A 62 -0.45 -35.95 42.36
CA MET A 62 -0.72 -35.43 41.02
C MET A 62 -0.21 -33.99 40.81
N ASN A 63 0.38 -33.35 41.84
CA ASN A 63 0.84 -31.95 41.80
C ASN A 63 -0.22 -30.95 41.28
N CYS A 64 -1.50 -31.26 41.42
CA CYS A 64 -2.59 -30.47 40.85
C CYS A 64 -3.05 -29.30 41.75
N VAL A 65 -2.65 -29.28 43.02
CA VAL A 65 -3.08 -28.28 44.00
C VAL A 65 -1.95 -27.94 44.97
N ARG A 66 -1.85 -26.67 45.34
CA ARG A 66 -0.95 -26.17 46.37
C ARG A 66 -1.77 -25.77 47.58
N THR A 67 -1.46 -26.35 48.73
CA THR A 67 -2.27 -26.20 49.95
C THR A 67 -1.43 -25.82 51.15
N GLU A 68 -2.02 -25.07 52.07
CA GLU A 68 -1.48 -24.79 53.40
C GLU A 68 -2.22 -25.61 54.45
N THR A 69 -1.47 -26.30 55.30
CA THR A 69 -2.05 -27.07 56.40
C THR A 69 -2.45 -26.12 57.51
N ILE A 70 -3.74 -26.06 57.82
CA ILE A 70 -4.29 -25.27 58.90
C ILE A 70 -5.13 -26.15 59.82
N ASN A 71 -5.17 -25.82 61.11
CA ASN A 71 -6.09 -26.41 62.06
C ASN A 71 -7.18 -25.38 62.35
N ASP A 72 -8.38 -25.62 61.86
CA ASP A 72 -9.52 -24.70 61.99
C ASP A 72 -10.75 -25.51 62.43
N ASP A 73 -11.52 -24.96 63.38
CA ASP A 73 -12.64 -25.65 64.04
C ASP A 73 -12.31 -27.03 64.66
N GLY A 74 -11.04 -27.27 65.01
CA GLY A 74 -10.57 -28.55 65.56
C GLY A 74 -10.33 -29.64 64.50
N GLU A 75 -10.42 -29.31 63.22
CA GLU A 75 -10.15 -30.21 62.11
C GLU A 75 -8.88 -29.83 61.35
N LEU A 76 -8.09 -30.84 60.95
CA LEU A 76 -6.97 -30.64 60.05
C LEU A 76 -7.50 -30.39 58.63
N ARG A 77 -7.27 -29.18 58.10
CA ARG A 77 -7.73 -28.76 56.77
C ARG A 77 -6.55 -28.37 55.89
N TYR A 78 -6.61 -28.75 54.62
CA TYR A 78 -5.65 -28.33 53.59
C TYR A 78 -6.26 -27.17 52.80
N LYS A 79 -6.02 -25.94 53.25
CA LYS A 79 -6.54 -24.74 52.59
C LYS A 79 -5.92 -24.61 51.21
N ILE A 80 -6.74 -24.46 50.17
CA ILE A 80 -6.29 -24.31 48.80
C ILE A 80 -5.72 -22.90 48.63
N ILE A 81 -4.45 -22.81 48.23
CA ILE A 81 -3.80 -21.55 47.85
C ILE A 81 -3.84 -21.41 46.33
N ASP A 82 -3.31 -22.42 45.63
CA ASP A 82 -3.21 -22.42 44.17
C ASP A 82 -3.83 -23.70 43.59
N ILE A 83 -4.55 -23.55 42.49
CA ILE A 83 -5.02 -24.68 41.66
C ILE A 83 -4.15 -24.70 40.40
N ILE A 84 -3.40 -25.79 40.23
CA ILE A 84 -2.53 -26.01 39.07
C ILE A 84 -3.30 -26.80 38.00
N GLY A 85 -4.04 -27.82 38.44
CA GLY A 85 -4.69 -28.78 37.56
C GLY A 85 -3.75 -29.90 37.11
N LYS A 86 -4.31 -31.10 36.94
CA LYS A 86 -3.60 -32.27 36.40
C LYS A 86 -3.41 -32.15 34.90
N GLU A 87 -4.42 -31.62 34.21
CA GLU A 87 -4.39 -31.41 32.78
C GLU A 87 -3.67 -30.10 32.44
N ASN A 88 -2.89 -30.11 31.37
CA ASN A 88 -2.35 -28.89 30.80
C ASN A 88 -3.42 -28.20 29.94
N SER A 89 -3.20 -26.92 29.61
CA SER A 89 -4.07 -26.13 28.73
C SER A 89 -5.40 -25.71 29.36
N LEU A 90 -5.39 -25.35 30.63
CA LEU A 90 -6.51 -24.79 31.37
C LEU A 90 -6.55 -23.26 31.28
N GLY A 91 -5.38 -22.59 31.33
CA GLY A 91 -5.33 -21.15 31.54
C GLY A 91 -4.16 -20.43 30.85
N VAL A 92 -3.27 -19.84 31.66
CA VAL A 92 -2.23 -18.89 31.23
C VAL A 92 -1.22 -19.45 30.22
N GLU A 93 -0.98 -20.75 30.24
CA GLU A 93 -0.18 -21.45 29.26
C GLU A 93 -0.78 -21.38 27.84
N ASN A 94 -2.12 -21.32 27.72
CA ASN A 94 -2.79 -21.11 26.43
C ASN A 94 -2.60 -19.67 25.93
N LEU A 95 -2.49 -18.70 26.84
CA LEU A 95 -2.16 -17.31 26.48
C LEU A 95 -0.72 -17.20 26.00
N ARG A 96 0.23 -17.91 26.63
CA ARG A 96 1.60 -18.02 26.14
C ARG A 96 1.64 -18.61 24.73
N GLY A 97 0.93 -19.71 24.50
CA GLY A 97 0.79 -20.31 23.17
C GLY A 97 0.16 -19.36 22.15
N SER A 98 -0.84 -18.58 22.56
CA SER A 98 -1.48 -17.55 21.75
C SER A 98 -0.50 -16.43 21.35
N GLY A 99 0.30 -15.94 22.29
CA GLY A 99 1.34 -14.94 22.03
C GLY A 99 2.42 -15.44 21.08
N MET A 100 2.82 -16.71 21.20
CA MET A 100 3.80 -17.35 20.31
C MET A 100 3.32 -17.35 18.85
N ILE A 101 2.07 -17.77 18.59
CA ILE A 101 1.54 -17.81 17.21
C ILE A 101 1.19 -16.42 16.67
N ALA A 102 0.88 -15.44 17.53
CA ALA A 102 0.74 -14.05 17.15
C ALA A 102 2.09 -13.49 16.65
N GLY A 103 3.17 -13.70 17.41
CA GLY A 103 4.52 -13.27 17.02
C GLY A 103 4.98 -13.90 15.70
N GLU A 104 4.81 -15.22 15.57
CA GLU A 104 5.15 -15.92 14.33
C GLU A 104 4.29 -15.47 13.14
N THR A 105 3.01 -15.12 13.34
CA THR A 105 2.17 -14.57 12.26
C THR A 105 2.60 -13.17 11.86
N SER A 106 2.95 -12.32 12.82
CA SER A 106 3.51 -11.00 12.54
C SER A 106 4.81 -11.09 11.74
N LEU A 107 5.67 -12.06 12.07
CA LEU A 107 6.90 -12.33 11.31
C LEU A 107 6.59 -12.88 9.91
N ALA A 108 5.64 -13.82 9.80
CA ALA A 108 5.24 -14.41 8.53
C ALA A 108 4.71 -13.37 7.55
N TYR A 109 3.86 -12.43 8.00
CA TYR A 109 3.35 -11.35 7.15
C TYR A 109 4.46 -10.53 6.50
N ASN A 110 5.56 -10.27 7.21
CA ASN A 110 6.68 -9.49 6.68
C ASN A 110 7.53 -10.26 5.65
N VAL A 111 7.37 -11.59 5.54
CA VAL A 111 8.29 -12.46 4.80
C VAL A 111 7.61 -13.20 3.64
N ILE A 112 6.34 -13.57 3.81
CA ILE A 112 5.55 -14.33 2.83
C ILE A 112 4.13 -13.75 2.69
N PRO A 113 3.45 -13.98 1.56
CA PRO A 113 2.05 -13.64 1.41
C PRO A 113 1.22 -14.44 2.42
N THR A 114 0.35 -13.76 3.17
CA THR A 114 -0.55 -14.37 4.14
C THR A 114 -1.98 -14.03 3.75
N ILE A 115 -2.87 -15.02 3.75
CA ILE A 115 -4.30 -14.86 3.40
C ILE A 115 -5.13 -15.56 4.47
N SER A 116 -6.17 -14.92 4.95
CA SER A 116 -7.09 -15.48 5.93
C SER A 116 -8.51 -15.55 5.37
N LEU A 117 -9.19 -16.68 5.55
CA LEU A 117 -10.61 -16.86 5.26
C LEU A 117 -11.38 -17.06 6.57
N VAL A 118 -12.35 -16.20 6.85
CA VAL A 118 -13.21 -16.30 8.04
C VAL A 118 -14.55 -16.89 7.61
N THR A 119 -14.80 -18.15 8.00
CA THR A 119 -15.99 -18.90 7.55
C THR A 119 -17.13 -18.89 8.56
N CYS A 120 -16.83 -19.07 9.84
CA CYS A 120 -17.84 -19.14 10.91
C CYS A 120 -17.62 -18.04 11.96
N ARG A 121 -16.48 -18.09 12.65
CA ARG A 121 -16.15 -17.12 13.69
C ARG A 121 -14.65 -17.10 13.96
N ALA A 122 -14.11 -15.92 14.22
CA ALA A 122 -12.76 -15.71 14.70
C ALA A 122 -12.82 -14.91 16.00
N VAL A 123 -12.42 -15.54 17.12
CA VAL A 123 -12.60 -14.98 18.46
C VAL A 123 -11.25 -14.78 19.16
N GLY A 124 -11.06 -13.63 19.80
CA GLY A 124 -9.87 -13.33 20.61
C GLY A 124 -8.58 -13.44 19.81
N ILE A 125 -7.70 -14.39 20.16
CA ILE A 125 -6.47 -14.64 19.41
C ILE A 125 -6.73 -14.98 17.94
N GLY A 126 -7.84 -15.66 17.62
CA GLY A 126 -8.22 -15.95 16.24
C GLY A 126 -8.44 -14.68 15.41
N ALA A 127 -9.06 -13.65 16.01
CA ALA A 127 -9.25 -12.35 15.37
C ALA A 127 -7.90 -11.63 15.14
N TYR A 128 -6.99 -11.69 16.11
CA TYR A 128 -5.64 -11.14 15.94
C TYR A 128 -4.84 -11.84 14.86
N LEU A 129 -4.90 -13.17 14.74
CA LEU A 129 -4.20 -13.91 13.68
C LEU A 129 -4.71 -13.51 12.29
N VAL A 130 -6.02 -13.32 12.16
CA VAL A 130 -6.67 -12.83 10.94
C VAL A 130 -6.15 -11.44 10.58
N ARG A 131 -6.13 -10.50 11.54
CA ARG A 131 -5.61 -9.14 11.30
C ARG A 131 -4.10 -9.09 11.05
N LEU A 132 -3.30 -9.87 11.79
CA LEU A 132 -1.85 -9.92 11.60
C LEU A 132 -1.47 -10.54 10.26
N GLY A 133 -2.30 -11.43 9.71
CA GLY A 133 -2.20 -11.90 8.33
C GLY A 133 -2.66 -10.89 7.28
N SER A 134 -3.16 -9.72 7.70
CA SER A 134 -3.63 -8.58 6.90
C SER A 134 -4.76 -8.85 5.91
N ARG A 135 -4.59 -9.74 4.93
CA ARG A 135 -5.56 -10.03 3.87
C ARG A 135 -6.64 -10.96 4.35
N VAL A 136 -7.86 -10.44 4.42
CA VAL A 136 -8.99 -11.16 5.01
C VAL A 136 -10.14 -11.25 4.01
N ILE A 137 -10.62 -12.46 3.79
CA ILE A 137 -11.88 -12.75 3.12
C ILE A 137 -12.85 -13.18 4.21
N GLN A 138 -14.04 -12.58 4.27
CA GLN A 138 -15.04 -12.86 5.29
C GLN A 138 -16.33 -13.36 4.65
N VAL A 139 -16.84 -14.49 5.14
CA VAL A 139 -18.15 -15.01 4.75
C VAL A 139 -19.25 -14.18 5.44
N GLU A 140 -20.33 -13.84 4.72
CA GLU A 140 -21.39 -12.92 5.18
C GLU A 140 -21.93 -13.20 6.60
N ASN A 141 -22.12 -14.47 6.94
CA ASN A 141 -22.70 -14.87 8.24
C ASN A 141 -21.65 -15.04 9.37
N SER A 142 -20.40 -14.71 9.10
CA SER A 142 -19.29 -14.87 10.05
C SER A 142 -18.95 -13.59 10.79
N HIS A 143 -18.26 -13.71 11.93
CA HIS A 143 -17.82 -12.55 12.71
C HIS A 143 -16.38 -12.67 13.23
N ILE A 144 -15.71 -11.52 13.28
CA ILE A 144 -14.36 -11.33 13.83
C ILE A 144 -14.49 -10.49 15.09
N ILE A 145 -14.34 -11.08 16.28
CA ILE A 145 -14.58 -10.39 17.55
C ILE A 145 -13.47 -10.65 18.57
N LEU A 146 -13.28 -9.73 19.50
CA LEU A 146 -12.43 -9.95 20.66
C LEU A 146 -13.23 -10.56 21.82
N THR A 147 -14.40 -9.98 22.09
CA THR A 147 -15.30 -10.36 23.19
C THR A 147 -16.72 -10.52 22.64
N GLY A 148 -17.44 -11.56 23.08
CA GLY A 148 -18.82 -11.81 22.65
C GLY A 148 -19.82 -10.79 23.19
N ALA A 149 -20.88 -10.53 22.44
CA ALA A 149 -21.97 -9.61 22.80
C ALA A 149 -22.58 -9.94 24.16
N GLY A 150 -22.86 -11.22 24.44
CA GLY A 150 -23.39 -11.65 25.74
C GLY A 150 -22.44 -11.39 26.92
N ALA A 151 -21.12 -11.39 26.71
CA ALA A 151 -20.16 -11.03 27.75
C ALA A 151 -20.14 -9.52 27.99
N LEU A 152 -20.19 -8.71 26.93
CA LEU A 152 -20.28 -7.25 27.04
C LEU A 152 -21.57 -6.80 27.74
N ASN A 153 -22.72 -7.40 27.39
CA ASN A 153 -23.99 -7.10 28.03
C ASN A 153 -23.96 -7.39 29.54
N LYS A 154 -23.32 -8.49 29.96
CA LYS A 154 -23.13 -8.82 31.38
C LYS A 154 -22.27 -7.78 32.11
N VAL A 155 -21.21 -7.29 31.46
CA VAL A 155 -20.33 -6.24 32.05
C VAL A 155 -21.06 -4.89 32.15
N LEU A 156 -21.85 -4.55 31.13
CA LEU A 156 -22.63 -3.31 31.10
C LEU A 156 -23.92 -3.36 31.95
N GLY A 157 -24.29 -4.55 32.45
CA GLY A 157 -25.49 -4.77 33.27
C GLY A 157 -26.82 -4.64 32.50
N ARG A 158 -26.77 -4.56 31.17
CA ARG A 158 -27.95 -4.39 30.30
C ARG A 158 -27.69 -4.98 28.92
N GLU A 159 -28.77 -5.30 28.21
CA GLU A 159 -28.71 -5.86 26.85
C GLU A 159 -28.47 -4.75 25.82
N VAL A 160 -27.20 -4.45 25.53
CA VAL A 160 -26.80 -3.41 24.57
C VAL A 160 -26.65 -3.97 23.15
N TYR A 161 -26.01 -5.13 23.04
CA TYR A 161 -25.70 -5.76 21.75
C TYR A 161 -26.52 -7.03 21.57
N ASN A 162 -27.19 -7.16 20.42
CA ASN A 162 -28.10 -8.27 20.13
C ASN A 162 -27.40 -9.49 19.51
N SER A 163 -26.25 -9.28 18.86
CA SER A 163 -25.53 -10.33 18.14
C SER A 163 -24.04 -10.03 18.06
N ASN A 164 -23.23 -11.09 17.98
CA ASN A 164 -21.80 -10.95 17.67
C ASN A 164 -21.56 -10.32 16.29
N ASN A 165 -22.47 -10.52 15.33
CA ASN A 165 -22.37 -9.89 14.01
C ASN A 165 -22.48 -8.37 14.13
N GLN A 166 -23.17 -7.83 15.12
CA GLN A 166 -23.24 -6.36 15.35
C GLN A 166 -21.87 -5.77 15.74
N LEU A 167 -20.97 -6.59 16.29
CA LEU A 167 -19.63 -6.19 16.73
C LEU A 167 -18.57 -6.46 15.67
N GLY A 168 -18.69 -7.59 14.96
CA GLY A 168 -17.62 -8.10 14.10
C GLY A 168 -18.07 -8.72 12.78
N GLY A 169 -19.34 -8.57 12.42
CA GLY A 169 -19.86 -8.99 11.13
C GLY A 169 -19.29 -8.18 9.97
N THR A 170 -19.65 -8.56 8.75
CA THR A 170 -19.16 -7.92 7.52
C THR A 170 -19.51 -6.43 7.47
N GLN A 171 -20.67 -6.03 7.96
CA GLN A 171 -21.10 -4.63 8.03
C GLN A 171 -20.20 -3.74 8.90
N ILE A 172 -19.39 -4.34 9.79
CA ILE A 172 -18.37 -3.61 10.56
C ILE A 172 -17.00 -3.79 9.89
N MET A 173 -16.57 -5.04 9.68
CA MET A 173 -15.18 -5.35 9.31
C MET A 173 -14.85 -5.03 7.84
N PHE A 174 -15.82 -5.12 6.94
CA PHE A 174 -15.64 -4.70 5.55
C PHE A 174 -15.66 -3.17 5.39
N ASN A 175 -16.48 -2.51 6.22
CA ASN A 175 -16.65 -1.05 6.20
C ASN A 175 -15.55 -0.30 6.96
N ASN A 176 -14.68 -1.01 7.70
CA ASN A 176 -13.51 -0.42 8.39
C ASN A 176 -12.15 -0.91 7.83
N GLY A 177 -12.14 -1.74 6.78
CA GLY A 177 -10.91 -2.18 6.10
C GLY A 177 -10.17 -3.35 6.73
N ILE A 178 -10.72 -4.00 7.76
CA ILE A 178 -10.17 -5.26 8.29
C ILE A 178 -10.42 -6.40 7.29
N THR A 179 -11.62 -6.44 6.72
CA THR A 179 -12.02 -7.38 5.68
C THR A 179 -11.77 -6.75 4.30
N HIS A 180 -10.95 -7.40 3.49
CA HIS A 180 -10.63 -6.95 2.13
C HIS A 180 -11.76 -7.28 1.15
N ASP A 181 -12.42 -8.43 1.32
CA ASP A 181 -13.58 -8.80 0.49
C ASP A 181 -14.58 -9.69 1.24
N VAL A 182 -15.83 -9.67 0.79
CA VAL A 182 -16.95 -10.40 1.38
C VAL A 182 -17.47 -11.42 0.37
N VAL A 183 -17.71 -12.63 0.84
CA VAL A 183 -18.22 -13.75 0.04
C VAL A 183 -19.45 -14.37 0.67
N LYS A 184 -20.30 -14.99 -0.14
CA LYS A 184 -21.57 -15.58 0.32
C LYS A 184 -21.35 -16.89 1.07
N ASP A 185 -20.40 -17.69 0.60
CA ASP A 185 -20.11 -19.01 1.14
C ASP A 185 -18.60 -19.34 1.12
N ASP A 186 -18.25 -20.44 1.78
CA ASP A 186 -16.87 -20.91 1.90
C ASP A 186 -16.25 -21.25 0.54
N PHE A 187 -17.05 -21.72 -0.42
CA PHE A 187 -16.59 -22.11 -1.74
C PHE A 187 -16.16 -20.91 -2.57
N GLU A 188 -16.98 -19.86 -2.60
CA GLU A 188 -16.65 -18.56 -3.18
C GLU A 188 -15.42 -17.96 -2.49
N GLY A 189 -15.31 -18.12 -1.17
CA GLY A 189 -14.10 -17.79 -0.41
C GLY A 189 -12.84 -18.48 -0.94
N CYS A 190 -12.89 -19.80 -1.13
CA CYS A 190 -11.77 -20.56 -1.71
C CYS A 190 -11.44 -20.13 -3.15
N LEU A 191 -12.45 -19.89 -3.99
CA LEU A 191 -12.25 -19.39 -5.36
C LEU A 191 -11.55 -18.03 -5.36
N LEU A 192 -11.92 -17.14 -4.45
CA LEU A 192 -11.30 -15.83 -4.33
C LEU A 192 -9.85 -15.92 -3.83
N ILE A 193 -9.54 -16.83 -2.89
CA ILE A 193 -8.15 -17.11 -2.48
C ILE A 193 -7.31 -17.52 -3.69
N LEU A 194 -7.79 -18.47 -4.51
CA LEU A 194 -7.09 -18.91 -5.71
C LEU A 194 -6.95 -17.77 -6.73
N ARG A 195 -7.98 -16.93 -6.86
CA ARG A 195 -7.93 -15.74 -7.71
C ARG A 195 -6.86 -14.77 -7.22
N TRP A 196 -6.74 -14.51 -5.93
CA TRP A 196 -5.67 -13.65 -5.38
C TRP A 196 -4.29 -14.25 -5.56
N LEU A 197 -4.13 -15.56 -5.30
CA LEU A 197 -2.87 -16.27 -5.53
C LEU A 197 -2.43 -16.23 -6.99
N SER A 198 -3.37 -16.16 -7.95
CA SER A 198 -3.04 -16.05 -9.38
C SER A 198 -2.25 -14.78 -9.75
N TYR A 199 -2.25 -13.75 -8.90
CA TYR A 199 -1.43 -12.54 -9.09
C TYR A 199 -0.08 -12.64 -8.39
N MET A 200 0.06 -13.53 -7.40
CA MET A 200 1.24 -13.64 -6.54
C MET A 200 2.24 -14.67 -7.11
N PRO A 201 3.55 -14.52 -6.85
CA PRO A 201 4.52 -15.53 -7.23
C PRO A 201 4.34 -16.81 -6.39
N GLU A 202 4.70 -17.96 -6.97
CA GLU A 202 4.65 -19.27 -6.30
C GLU A 202 5.55 -19.30 -5.04
N THR A 203 6.75 -18.74 -5.17
CA THR A 203 7.63 -18.46 -4.04
C THR A 203 8.17 -17.03 -4.13
N MET A 204 8.50 -16.43 -2.99
CA MET A 204 9.03 -15.05 -2.94
C MET A 204 10.42 -14.88 -3.56
N LEU A 205 10.99 -15.94 -4.14
CA LEU A 205 12.25 -15.94 -4.90
C LEU A 205 12.03 -15.75 -6.40
N HIS A 206 10.79 -15.95 -6.89
CA HIS A 206 10.47 -15.86 -8.32
C HIS A 206 9.75 -14.56 -8.67
N LEU A 207 9.77 -14.23 -9.96
CA LEU A 207 8.97 -13.14 -10.51
C LEU A 207 7.47 -13.49 -10.47
N PRO A 208 6.58 -12.47 -10.41
CA PRO A 208 5.14 -12.69 -10.52
C PRO A 208 4.76 -13.44 -11.81
N PRO A 209 3.70 -14.27 -11.79
CA PRO A 209 3.31 -15.10 -12.93
C PRO A 209 2.76 -14.22 -14.05
N ILE A 210 3.51 -14.14 -15.16
CA ILE A 210 3.06 -13.47 -16.38
C ILE A 210 2.19 -14.47 -17.15
N LEU A 211 0.90 -14.15 -17.29
CA LEU A 211 0.03 -14.94 -18.16
C LEU A 211 0.25 -14.51 -19.61
N PRO A 212 0.24 -15.45 -20.58
CA PRO A 212 0.31 -15.06 -21.99
C PRO A 212 -0.89 -14.16 -22.32
N GLY A 213 -0.62 -12.96 -22.86
CA GLY A 213 -1.59 -11.89 -23.14
C GLY A 213 -2.62 -12.20 -24.24
N LEU A 214 -3.04 -13.46 -24.37
CA LEU A 214 -3.86 -13.98 -25.46
C LEU A 214 -5.27 -13.37 -25.51
N TYR A 215 -5.76 -12.78 -24.43
CA TYR A 215 -7.13 -12.28 -24.33
C TYR A 215 -7.27 -10.77 -24.53
N ASP A 216 -6.19 -10.00 -24.37
CA ASP A 216 -6.24 -8.54 -24.46
C ASP A 216 -4.93 -7.95 -25.06
N PRO A 217 -4.88 -7.66 -26.39
CA PRO A 217 -3.66 -7.26 -27.11
C PRO A 217 -3.05 -5.96 -26.60
N ILE A 218 -1.75 -5.92 -26.31
CA ILE A 218 -1.09 -4.75 -25.69
C ILE A 218 -1.16 -3.48 -26.55
N GLU A 219 -1.19 -3.62 -27.88
CA GLU A 219 -1.13 -2.52 -28.85
C GLU A 219 -2.48 -1.82 -29.05
N ARG A 220 -3.56 -2.30 -28.42
CA ARG A 220 -4.85 -1.62 -28.54
C ARG A 220 -4.82 -0.27 -27.82
N THR A 221 -5.64 0.65 -28.33
CA THR A 221 -5.91 1.91 -27.63
C THR A 221 -6.84 1.71 -26.44
N ILE A 222 -6.78 2.65 -25.49
CA ILE A 222 -7.77 2.76 -24.42
C ILE A 222 -8.96 3.59 -24.93
N ASP A 223 -10.16 3.00 -24.90
CA ASP A 223 -11.37 3.65 -25.42
C ASP A 223 -12.01 4.60 -24.41
N PHE A 224 -12.05 4.20 -23.13
CA PHE A 224 -12.55 5.05 -22.06
C PHE A 224 -11.53 6.14 -21.76
N VAL A 225 -11.91 7.41 -21.90
CA VAL A 225 -11.05 8.56 -21.57
C VAL A 225 -11.60 9.27 -20.34
N PRO A 226 -10.80 9.43 -19.28
CA PRO A 226 -11.14 10.28 -18.15
C PRO A 226 -11.60 11.68 -18.58
N THR A 227 -12.58 12.22 -17.87
CA THR A 227 -13.16 13.54 -18.14
C THR A 227 -12.92 14.50 -16.98
N SER A 228 -13.06 15.81 -17.24
CA SER A 228 -13.07 16.81 -16.16
C SER A 228 -14.28 16.66 -15.22
N THR A 229 -15.41 16.13 -15.71
CA THR A 229 -16.55 15.80 -14.85
C THR A 229 -16.28 14.54 -14.03
N PRO A 230 -16.79 14.43 -12.79
CA PRO A 230 -16.61 13.24 -11.96
C PRO A 230 -17.09 11.95 -12.64
N TYR A 231 -16.30 10.89 -12.52
CA TYR A 231 -16.53 9.56 -13.08
C TYR A 231 -16.08 8.48 -12.09
N ASP A 232 -16.51 7.23 -12.31
CA ASP A 232 -16.02 6.09 -11.52
C ASP A 232 -14.61 5.71 -12.00
N PRO A 233 -13.57 5.77 -11.16
CA PRO A 233 -12.21 5.38 -11.57
C PRO A 233 -12.12 3.91 -11.98
N ARG A 234 -13.08 3.06 -11.59
CA ARG A 234 -13.14 1.66 -12.03
C ARG A 234 -13.33 1.56 -13.53
N ASP A 235 -14.09 2.47 -14.16
CA ASP A 235 -14.29 2.49 -15.61
C ASP A 235 -12.98 2.73 -16.36
N MET A 236 -12.13 3.59 -15.81
CA MET A 236 -10.76 3.83 -16.31
C MET A 236 -9.88 2.58 -16.21
N ILE A 237 -10.00 1.83 -15.11
CA ILE A 237 -9.16 0.66 -14.82
C ILE A 237 -9.60 -0.53 -15.69
N GLN A 238 -10.86 -0.96 -15.56
CA GLN A 238 -11.36 -2.22 -16.11
C GLN A 238 -12.19 -2.04 -17.39
N GLY A 239 -12.55 -0.81 -17.75
CA GLY A 239 -13.50 -0.53 -18.82
C GLY A 239 -14.95 -0.53 -18.33
N ARG A 240 -15.87 -0.15 -19.23
CA ARG A 240 -17.31 -0.15 -18.93
C ARG A 240 -18.13 -0.65 -20.10
N GLN A 241 -19.26 -1.27 -19.78
CA GLN A 241 -20.24 -1.67 -20.77
C GLN A 241 -21.11 -0.46 -21.13
N LEU A 242 -21.17 -0.06 -22.41
CA LEU A 242 -22.14 0.94 -22.85
C LEU A 242 -23.54 0.31 -22.84
N ALA A 243 -24.46 0.87 -22.05
CA ALA A 243 -25.87 0.56 -22.18
C ALA A 243 -26.37 1.09 -23.53
N LEU A 244 -27.16 0.30 -24.25
CA LEU A 244 -27.88 0.75 -25.44
C LEU A 244 -28.95 1.76 -24.98
N THR A 245 -28.60 3.03 -24.89
CA THR A 245 -29.58 4.09 -24.67
C THR A 245 -30.42 4.22 -25.94
N GLN A 246 -31.68 3.76 -25.88
CA GLN A 246 -32.68 4.14 -26.87
C GLN A 246 -32.92 5.65 -26.75
N GLN A 247 -32.90 6.35 -27.90
CA GLN A 247 -33.10 7.80 -28.13
C GLN A 247 -31.83 8.64 -27.90
N THR A 248 -31.30 9.39 -28.86
CA THR A 248 -31.99 10.31 -29.78
C THR A 248 -31.54 10.24 -31.24
N SER A 249 -32.53 10.44 -32.10
CA SER A 249 -32.51 10.64 -33.54
C SER A 249 -31.58 11.77 -34.05
N ASN A 250 -31.14 11.58 -35.30
CA ASN A 250 -30.58 12.55 -36.26
C ASN A 250 -29.07 12.83 -36.18
N HIS A 251 -28.26 11.88 -36.66
CA HIS A 251 -27.53 12.04 -37.92
C HIS A 251 -27.04 10.68 -38.38
N ILE A 252 -27.28 10.39 -39.67
CA ILE A 252 -26.91 9.15 -40.34
C ILE A 252 -25.40 9.18 -40.57
N ASP A 253 -24.69 8.25 -39.94
CA ASP A 253 -23.48 7.68 -40.52
C ASP A 253 -23.58 6.15 -40.49
N ILE A 254 -23.21 5.59 -41.64
CA ILE A 254 -23.61 4.29 -42.13
C ILE A 254 -22.65 3.21 -41.61
N GLY A 255 -23.22 2.20 -40.95
CA GLY A 255 -22.63 0.85 -40.88
C GLY A 255 -21.75 0.55 -39.68
N ILE A 256 -22.37 0.22 -38.54
CA ILE A 256 -22.18 -1.00 -37.72
C ILE A 256 -23.31 -1.00 -36.68
N SER A 257 -24.24 -1.96 -36.81
CA SER A 257 -25.36 -2.12 -35.90
C SER A 257 -25.06 -3.24 -34.88
N MET A 258 -25.32 -2.93 -33.61
CA MET A 258 -25.87 -3.85 -32.60
C MET A 258 -24.98 -4.98 -32.05
N ALA A 259 -24.08 -4.62 -31.13
CA ALA A 259 -23.88 -5.31 -29.86
C ALA A 259 -23.42 -4.25 -28.86
N ALA A 260 -23.83 -4.33 -27.58
CA ALA A 260 -23.39 -3.37 -26.56
C ALA A 260 -21.85 -3.26 -26.60
N SER A 261 -21.34 -2.13 -27.09
CA SER A 261 -19.90 -1.96 -27.30
C SER A 261 -19.24 -1.75 -25.94
N PHE A 262 -18.32 -2.63 -25.60
CA PHE A 262 -17.49 -2.50 -24.40
C PHE A 262 -16.46 -1.40 -24.67
N GLN A 263 -16.43 -0.36 -23.83
CA GLN A 263 -15.34 0.61 -23.83
C GLN A 263 -14.20 0.05 -22.99
N SER A 264 -13.07 -0.22 -23.64
CA SER A 264 -11.90 -0.77 -22.96
C SER A 264 -11.27 0.22 -21.99
N GLY A 265 -10.82 -0.29 -20.84
CA GLY A 265 -10.03 0.44 -19.84
C GLY A 265 -8.52 0.26 -20.05
N PHE A 266 -7.75 0.74 -19.08
CA PHE A 266 -6.28 0.68 -19.09
C PHE A 266 -5.74 -0.74 -18.93
N PHE A 267 -6.31 -1.53 -18.02
CA PHE A 267 -5.86 -2.89 -17.75
C PHE A 267 -6.56 -3.92 -18.63
N ASP A 268 -6.07 -5.15 -18.54
CA ASP A 268 -6.65 -6.30 -19.23
C ASP A 268 -8.10 -6.51 -18.76
N ARG A 269 -8.99 -6.79 -19.71
CA ARG A 269 -10.40 -7.05 -19.43
C ARG A 269 -10.59 -8.13 -18.34
N ASP A 270 -11.51 -7.87 -17.40
CA ASP A 270 -11.87 -8.76 -16.29
C ASP A 270 -10.71 -9.17 -15.35
N SER A 271 -9.56 -8.48 -15.45
CA SER A 271 -8.38 -8.74 -14.63
C SER A 271 -8.37 -7.97 -13.30
N PHE A 272 -9.17 -6.92 -13.16
CA PHE A 272 -9.19 -6.10 -11.95
C PHE A 272 -9.97 -6.78 -10.81
N VAL A 273 -9.35 -6.85 -9.64
CA VAL A 273 -9.95 -7.33 -8.39
C VAL A 273 -9.75 -6.26 -7.33
N GLU A 274 -10.83 -5.55 -7.02
CA GLU A 274 -10.84 -4.51 -5.98
C GLU A 274 -10.71 -5.14 -4.58
N ILE A 275 -10.02 -4.46 -3.67
CA ILE A 275 -9.92 -4.82 -2.26
C ILE A 275 -10.33 -3.65 -1.37
N MET A 276 -10.86 -3.97 -0.19
CA MET A 276 -11.34 -3.01 0.80
C MET A 276 -12.37 -2.03 0.20
N LYS A 277 -13.27 -2.53 -0.65
CA LYS A 277 -14.27 -1.71 -1.37
C LYS A 277 -15.27 -1.01 -0.43
N GLY A 278 -15.58 -1.61 0.72
CA GLY A 278 -16.52 -1.05 1.70
C GLY A 278 -15.99 0.16 2.46
N TRP A 279 -14.68 0.33 2.55
CA TRP A 279 -14.02 1.31 3.42
C TRP A 279 -13.20 2.34 2.63
N ALA A 280 -13.19 3.59 3.10
CA ALA A 280 -12.46 4.72 2.49
C ALA A 280 -12.61 4.75 0.96
N LYS A 281 -13.86 4.88 0.50
CA LYS A 281 -14.22 4.69 -0.92
C LYS A 281 -13.69 5.81 -1.84
N THR A 282 -13.15 6.88 -1.26
CA THR A 282 -12.40 7.96 -1.93
C THR A 282 -11.14 7.46 -2.63
N VAL A 283 -10.59 6.32 -2.20
CA VAL A 283 -9.47 5.64 -2.88
C VAL A 283 -9.88 4.21 -3.24
N VAL A 284 -9.57 3.82 -4.47
CA VAL A 284 -9.80 2.49 -5.02
C VAL A 284 -8.48 1.75 -5.07
N CYS A 285 -8.40 0.60 -4.41
CA CYS A 285 -7.21 -0.25 -4.37
C CYS A 285 -7.56 -1.64 -4.89
N GLY A 286 -6.65 -2.26 -5.64
CA GLY A 286 -6.91 -3.60 -6.18
C GLY A 286 -5.70 -4.18 -6.89
N ARG A 287 -5.88 -5.36 -7.47
CA ARG A 287 -4.89 -6.03 -8.31
C ARG A 287 -5.43 -6.09 -9.74
N ALA A 288 -4.58 -5.88 -10.73
CA ALA A 288 -4.93 -5.99 -12.14
C ALA A 288 -3.81 -6.66 -12.93
N ARG A 289 -4.04 -6.93 -14.21
CA ARG A 289 -2.99 -7.33 -15.16
C ARG A 289 -2.85 -6.32 -16.29
N LEU A 290 -1.61 -6.04 -16.67
CA LEU A 290 -1.26 -5.23 -17.83
C LEU A 290 -0.47 -6.10 -18.81
N GLY A 291 -1.10 -6.50 -19.92
CA GLY A 291 -0.51 -7.43 -20.88
C GLY A 291 -0.13 -8.76 -20.23
N GLY A 292 -0.94 -9.24 -19.28
CA GLY A 292 -0.70 -10.45 -18.51
C GLY A 292 0.20 -10.30 -17.28
N ILE A 293 0.90 -9.17 -17.11
CA ILE A 293 1.76 -8.91 -15.95
C ILE A 293 0.91 -8.44 -14.77
N PRO A 294 0.89 -9.14 -13.62
CA PRO A 294 0.11 -8.74 -12.46
C PRO A 294 0.76 -7.55 -11.74
N MET A 295 -0.08 -6.61 -11.28
CA MET A 295 0.37 -5.46 -10.49
C MET A 295 -0.72 -4.95 -9.54
N GLY A 296 -0.28 -4.30 -8.46
CA GLY A 296 -1.14 -3.53 -7.58
C GLY A 296 -1.57 -2.22 -8.24
N VAL A 297 -2.80 -1.80 -7.97
CA VAL A 297 -3.41 -0.59 -8.55
C VAL A 297 -3.99 0.25 -7.43
N ILE A 298 -3.69 1.55 -7.47
CA ILE A 298 -4.28 2.58 -6.62
C ILE A 298 -4.82 3.68 -7.53
N ALA A 299 -6.10 4.00 -7.41
CA ALA A 299 -6.75 5.08 -8.15
C ALA A 299 -7.63 5.91 -7.22
N VAL A 300 -7.99 7.11 -7.68
CA VAL A 300 -8.72 8.08 -6.86
C VAL A 300 -10.15 8.23 -7.36
N GLU A 301 -11.11 8.21 -6.43
CA GLU A 301 -12.50 8.54 -6.72
C GLU A 301 -12.63 10.05 -6.92
N THR A 302 -13.35 10.43 -7.97
CA THR A 302 -13.54 11.85 -8.32
C THR A 302 -14.91 12.36 -7.88
N ARG A 303 -15.86 11.45 -7.65
CA ARG A 303 -17.19 11.80 -7.12
C ARG A 303 -17.11 12.04 -5.62
N THR A 304 -18.07 12.80 -5.10
CA THR A 304 -18.29 12.89 -3.65
C THR A 304 -18.82 11.54 -3.16
N VAL A 305 -18.18 11.02 -2.12
CA VAL A 305 -18.50 9.73 -1.50
C VAL A 305 -19.26 9.96 -0.21
N GLU A 306 -20.23 9.10 0.06
CA GLU A 306 -20.92 9.04 1.34
C GLU A 306 -20.37 7.90 2.20
N SER A 307 -19.97 8.25 3.42
CA SER A 307 -19.50 7.35 4.46
C SER A 307 -20.51 7.32 5.59
N GLU A 308 -21.09 6.15 5.85
CA GLU A 308 -22.06 5.95 6.93
C GLU A 308 -21.33 5.56 8.21
N GLN A 309 -21.47 6.37 9.25
CA GLN A 309 -21.02 6.05 10.60
C GLN A 309 -22.19 5.45 11.38
N PRO A 310 -22.11 4.18 11.82
CA PRO A 310 -23.18 3.58 12.61
C PRO A 310 -23.29 4.26 13.98
N ALA A 311 -24.50 4.30 14.52
CA ALA A 311 -24.72 4.71 15.90
C ALA A 311 -24.02 3.74 16.87
N ASP A 312 -23.48 4.25 17.97
CA ASP A 312 -23.00 3.42 19.06
C ASP A 312 -24.18 2.97 19.95
N PRO A 313 -24.53 1.67 19.97
CA PRO A 313 -25.63 1.17 20.79
C PRO A 313 -25.42 1.37 22.30
N ALA A 314 -24.16 1.53 22.73
CA ALA A 314 -23.85 1.77 24.13
C ALA A 314 -24.15 3.22 24.57
N ASN A 315 -24.27 4.15 23.62
CA ASN A 315 -24.53 5.56 23.88
C ASN A 315 -25.90 5.99 23.31
N PHE A 316 -26.82 6.36 24.19
CA PHE A 316 -28.19 6.74 23.78
C PHE A 316 -28.26 8.04 22.98
N ASP A 317 -27.27 8.92 23.11
CA ASP A 317 -27.23 10.19 22.38
C ASP A 317 -26.55 10.04 20.99
N SER A 318 -26.16 8.81 20.64
CA SER A 318 -25.54 8.51 19.35
C SER A 318 -26.59 8.19 18.30
N ASP A 319 -26.56 8.94 17.21
CA ASP A 319 -27.32 8.65 15.98
C ASP A 319 -26.39 8.25 14.84
N ALA A 320 -26.92 7.49 13.87
CA ALA A 320 -26.20 7.19 12.65
C ALA A 320 -26.01 8.46 11.83
N ARG A 321 -24.81 8.67 11.29
CA ARG A 321 -24.45 9.89 10.56
C ARG A 321 -23.87 9.55 9.20
N THR A 322 -24.33 10.24 8.18
CA THR A 322 -23.72 10.17 6.85
C THR A 322 -22.80 11.35 6.66
N ILE A 323 -21.51 11.08 6.44
CA ILE A 323 -20.48 12.09 6.19
C ILE A 323 -20.15 12.07 4.71
N GLN A 324 -20.20 13.25 4.10
CA GLN A 324 -19.75 13.45 2.72
C GLN A 324 -18.25 13.69 2.71
N GLN A 325 -17.55 12.93 1.87
CA GLN A 325 -16.13 13.03 1.60
C GLN A 325 -15.95 13.46 0.15
N ALA A 326 -15.27 14.58 -0.08
CA ALA A 326 -14.98 15.05 -1.43
C ALA A 326 -14.07 14.06 -2.17
N GLY A 327 -14.30 13.90 -3.48
CA GLY A 327 -13.37 13.20 -4.36
C GLY A 327 -12.03 13.94 -4.45
N GLN A 328 -10.99 13.26 -4.95
CA GLN A 328 -9.64 13.82 -5.12
C GLN A 328 -8.96 14.34 -3.83
N VAL A 329 -9.46 13.98 -2.64
CA VAL A 329 -8.89 14.40 -1.35
C VAL A 329 -8.54 13.17 -0.53
N TRP A 330 -7.37 13.18 0.11
CA TRP A 330 -7.05 12.20 1.14
C TRP A 330 -7.66 12.60 2.47
N PHE A 331 -8.44 11.69 3.05
CA PHE A 331 -8.90 11.73 4.44
C PHE A 331 -8.06 10.77 5.30
N PRO A 332 -8.17 10.79 6.65
CA PRO A 332 -7.44 9.86 7.52
C PRO A 332 -7.60 8.39 7.11
N ASP A 333 -8.83 7.99 6.80
CA ASP A 333 -9.18 6.64 6.35
C ASP A 333 -8.54 6.29 5.00
N SER A 334 -8.52 7.23 4.06
CA SER A 334 -8.04 7.07 2.69
C SER A 334 -6.51 7.01 2.64
N ALA A 335 -5.86 7.84 3.45
CA ALA A 335 -4.41 7.80 3.63
C ALA A 335 -3.99 6.48 4.28
N PHE A 336 -4.72 6.01 5.31
CA PHE A 336 -4.44 4.72 5.94
C PHE A 336 -4.67 3.54 4.98
N LYS A 337 -5.76 3.55 4.20
CA LYS A 337 -6.04 2.54 3.16
C LYS A 337 -4.94 2.49 2.11
N THR A 338 -4.49 3.66 1.66
CA THR A 338 -3.42 3.80 0.67
C THR A 338 -2.11 3.21 1.21
N ALA A 339 -1.70 3.59 2.42
CA ALA A 339 -0.50 3.04 3.05
C ALA A 339 -0.60 1.53 3.31
N GLN A 340 -1.77 1.03 3.73
CA GLN A 340 -2.00 -0.40 3.92
C GLN A 340 -1.91 -1.17 2.60
N ALA A 341 -2.52 -0.67 1.51
CA ALA A 341 -2.47 -1.30 0.20
C ALA A 341 -1.04 -1.36 -0.38
N ILE A 342 -0.27 -0.26 -0.29
CA ILE A 342 1.15 -0.23 -0.69
C ILE A 342 1.92 -1.28 0.10
N ASN A 343 1.70 -1.31 1.42
CA ASN A 343 2.35 -2.29 2.26
C ASN A 343 1.98 -3.72 1.83
N ASP A 344 0.71 -4.01 1.57
CA ASP A 344 0.27 -5.33 1.12
C ASP A 344 0.94 -5.74 -0.20
N PHE A 345 0.87 -4.89 -1.23
CA PHE A 345 1.45 -5.18 -2.55
C PHE A 345 2.97 -5.36 -2.51
N LYS A 346 3.67 -4.62 -1.63
CA LYS A 346 5.10 -4.84 -1.38
C LYS A 346 5.39 -6.28 -0.95
N ARG A 347 4.64 -6.80 0.04
CA ARG A 347 4.83 -8.18 0.54
C ARG A 347 4.35 -9.25 -0.45
N GLU A 348 3.66 -8.86 -1.52
CA GLU A 348 3.27 -9.74 -2.63
C GLU A 348 4.31 -9.78 -3.74
N ASN A 349 5.40 -9.00 -3.63
CA ASN A 349 6.35 -8.76 -4.72
C ASN A 349 5.69 -8.21 -6.00
N LEU A 350 4.58 -7.47 -5.85
CA LEU A 350 3.90 -6.88 -7.00
C LEU A 350 4.51 -5.51 -7.36
N PRO A 351 4.59 -5.18 -8.66
CA PRO A 351 4.71 -3.79 -9.12
C PRO A 351 3.48 -2.98 -8.70
N LEU A 352 3.59 -1.65 -8.72
CA LEU A 352 2.51 -0.76 -8.33
C LEU A 352 2.23 0.31 -9.39
N MET A 353 0.97 0.47 -9.78
CA MET A 353 0.47 1.59 -10.59
C MET A 353 -0.39 2.50 -9.72
N ILE A 354 -0.02 3.77 -9.65
CA ILE A 354 -0.77 4.81 -8.96
C ILE A 354 -1.31 5.78 -10.01
N PHE A 355 -2.62 5.76 -10.23
CA PHE A 355 -3.32 6.79 -11.02
C PHE A 355 -3.55 8.00 -10.12
N ALA A 356 -2.57 8.89 -10.08
CA ALA A 356 -2.52 10.01 -9.16
C ALA A 356 -3.49 11.12 -9.59
N ASN A 357 -4.49 11.40 -8.76
CA ASN A 357 -5.47 12.45 -9.02
C ASN A 357 -5.96 13.06 -7.69
N TRP A 358 -5.05 13.70 -6.95
CA TRP A 358 -5.31 14.30 -5.65
C TRP A 358 -5.00 15.80 -5.62
N ARG A 359 -5.97 16.57 -5.12
CA ARG A 359 -5.83 18.00 -4.81
C ARG A 359 -5.09 18.26 -3.50
N GLY A 360 -4.93 17.24 -2.67
CA GLY A 360 -4.21 17.34 -1.41
C GLY A 360 -4.80 16.47 -0.31
N PHE A 361 -4.34 16.73 0.91
CA PHE A 361 -4.88 16.17 2.14
C PHE A 361 -5.99 17.08 2.68
N SER A 362 -6.99 16.50 3.35
CA SER A 362 -7.97 17.29 4.09
C SER A 362 -7.29 18.08 5.21
N GLY A 363 -7.43 19.41 5.17
CA GLY A 363 -6.92 20.33 6.18
C GLY A 363 -7.94 20.71 7.26
N GLY A 364 -9.09 20.06 7.30
CA GLY A 364 -10.16 20.37 8.25
C GLY A 364 -9.76 20.06 9.70
N MET A 365 -10.28 20.84 10.67
CA MET A 365 -9.96 20.65 12.10
C MET A 365 -10.21 19.21 12.58
N LYS A 366 -11.32 18.60 12.13
CA LYS A 366 -11.67 17.22 12.47
C LYS A 366 -10.64 16.22 11.92
N ASP A 367 -10.28 16.32 10.64
CA ASP A 367 -9.35 15.36 10.02
C ASP A 367 -7.92 15.50 10.57
N MET A 368 -7.54 16.73 10.93
CA MET A 368 -6.29 16.99 11.65
C MET A 368 -6.30 16.37 13.06
N TYR A 369 -7.41 16.49 13.80
CA TYR A 369 -7.62 15.84 15.09
C TYR A 369 -7.61 14.30 14.96
N ASP A 370 -8.20 13.79 13.89
CA ASP A 370 -8.22 12.37 13.50
C ASP A 370 -6.87 11.91 12.89
N GLN A 371 -5.81 12.70 13.08
CA GLN A 371 -4.41 12.33 12.88
C GLN A 371 -4.00 12.07 11.42
N ILE A 372 -4.62 12.77 10.46
CA ILE A 372 -4.30 12.64 9.03
C ILE A 372 -2.79 12.73 8.73
N MET A 373 -2.06 13.58 9.45
CA MET A 373 -0.61 13.74 9.30
C MET A 373 0.18 12.45 9.58
N LYS A 374 -0.27 11.62 10.53
CA LYS A 374 0.37 10.33 10.82
C LYS A 374 0.19 9.36 9.65
N PHE A 375 -1.02 9.30 9.10
CA PHE A 375 -1.34 8.43 7.99
C PHE A 375 -0.69 8.88 6.68
N GLY A 376 -0.54 10.18 6.46
CA GLY A 376 0.25 10.73 5.35
C GLY A 376 1.72 10.30 5.40
N ALA A 377 2.33 10.29 6.60
CA ALA A 377 3.70 9.80 6.78
C ALA A 377 3.85 8.31 6.47
N TYR A 378 2.84 7.48 6.81
CA TYR A 378 2.88 6.04 6.50
C TYR A 378 2.91 5.73 5.00
N ILE A 379 2.39 6.62 4.13
CA ILE A 379 2.52 6.47 2.68
C ILE A 379 3.99 6.58 2.27
N VAL A 380 4.70 7.59 2.82
CA VAL A 380 6.13 7.80 2.57
C VAL A 380 6.94 6.61 3.07
N ASP A 381 6.69 6.14 4.29
CA ASP A 381 7.37 4.96 4.85
C ASP A 381 7.16 3.72 3.97
N ALA A 382 5.92 3.48 3.53
CA ALA A 382 5.59 2.33 2.69
C ALA A 382 6.26 2.38 1.30
N LEU A 383 6.32 3.56 0.67
CA LEU A 383 6.98 3.75 -0.63
C LEU A 383 8.50 3.71 -0.53
N ARG A 384 9.07 4.22 0.57
CA ARG A 384 10.52 4.21 0.83
C ARG A 384 11.07 2.80 0.91
N GLU A 385 10.32 1.89 1.52
CA GLU A 385 10.73 0.49 1.64
C GLU A 385 10.28 -0.38 0.46
N TYR A 386 9.63 0.16 -0.56
CA TYR A 386 9.13 -0.61 -1.70
C TYR A 386 10.29 -1.09 -2.58
N GLU A 387 10.28 -2.37 -2.98
CA GLU A 387 11.43 -3.01 -3.66
C GLU A 387 11.19 -3.34 -5.14
N GLN A 388 9.97 -3.08 -5.62
CA GLN A 388 9.52 -3.38 -6.99
C GLN A 388 9.16 -2.08 -7.74
N PRO A 389 9.04 -2.09 -9.07
CA PRO A 389 8.75 -0.88 -9.83
C PRO A 389 7.42 -0.23 -9.41
N VAL A 390 7.44 1.09 -9.20
CA VAL A 390 6.27 1.90 -8.87
C VAL A 390 6.12 2.99 -9.92
N PHE A 391 4.97 3.05 -10.58
CA PHE A 391 4.63 4.07 -11.56
C PHE A 391 3.57 4.99 -10.99
N SER A 392 3.89 6.28 -10.88
CA SER A 392 2.91 7.32 -10.59
C SER A 392 2.53 8.01 -11.89
N TYR A 393 1.28 7.88 -12.31
CA TYR A 393 0.78 8.47 -13.55
C TYR A 393 -0.41 9.39 -13.27
N ILE A 394 -0.30 10.65 -13.70
CA ILE A 394 -1.39 11.62 -13.63
C ILE A 394 -2.25 11.48 -14.90
N PRO A 395 -3.49 10.95 -14.83
CA PRO A 395 -4.33 10.69 -15.99
C PRO A 395 -4.87 12.00 -16.63
N PRO A 396 -5.54 11.93 -17.80
CA PRO A 396 -6.19 13.10 -18.41
C PRO A 396 -7.13 13.82 -17.45
N PHE A 397 -7.05 15.15 -17.42
CA PHE A 397 -7.78 16.01 -16.48
C PHE A 397 -7.52 15.68 -14.99
N GLY A 398 -6.57 14.79 -14.69
CA GLY A 398 -6.12 14.53 -13.35
C GLY A 398 -5.22 15.66 -12.86
N GLU A 399 -5.25 15.88 -11.54
CA GLU A 399 -4.42 16.88 -10.90
C GLU A 399 -3.69 16.30 -9.70
N LEU A 400 -2.44 16.72 -9.52
CA LEU A 400 -1.62 16.36 -8.37
C LEU A 400 -1.07 17.62 -7.71
N ARG A 401 -1.55 17.90 -6.49
CA ARG A 401 -1.31 19.20 -5.84
C ARG A 401 -0.70 19.08 -4.44
N GLY A 402 0.13 20.07 -4.10
CA GLY A 402 0.58 20.34 -2.73
C GLY A 402 1.16 19.13 -2.02
N GLY A 403 0.66 18.87 -0.80
CA GLY A 403 1.12 17.74 0.01
C GLY A 403 0.91 16.38 -0.65
N ALA A 404 -0.06 16.24 -1.56
CA ALA A 404 -0.28 14.98 -2.23
C ALA A 404 0.86 14.60 -3.18
N TRP A 405 1.44 15.59 -3.87
CA TRP A 405 2.66 15.39 -4.67
C TRP A 405 3.82 14.92 -3.79
N VAL A 406 4.02 15.59 -2.65
CA VAL A 406 5.17 15.36 -1.76
C VAL A 406 5.27 13.91 -1.31
N VAL A 407 4.15 13.26 -0.99
CA VAL A 407 4.17 11.88 -0.45
C VAL A 407 4.27 10.79 -1.51
N ILE A 408 4.17 11.11 -2.80
CA ILE A 408 4.33 10.14 -3.91
C ILE A 408 5.44 10.54 -4.89
N ASP A 409 6.25 11.52 -4.53
CA ASP A 409 7.34 12.00 -5.37
C ASP A 409 8.41 10.89 -5.58
N PRO A 410 8.95 10.72 -6.80
CA PRO A 410 9.94 9.68 -7.06
C PRO A 410 11.20 9.79 -6.21
N THR A 411 11.54 10.98 -5.70
CA THR A 411 12.72 11.18 -4.85
C THR A 411 12.66 10.41 -3.53
N ILE A 412 11.47 9.99 -3.08
CA ILE A 412 11.31 9.10 -1.93
C ILE A 412 12.08 7.80 -2.15
N ASN A 413 12.00 7.25 -3.37
CA ASN A 413 12.65 6.00 -3.75
C ASN A 413 13.05 6.01 -5.24
N LEU A 414 14.10 6.78 -5.57
CA LEU A 414 14.60 6.99 -6.93
C LEU A 414 14.95 5.70 -7.68
N ARG A 415 15.23 4.62 -6.94
CA ARG A 415 15.59 3.33 -7.53
C ARG A 415 14.39 2.66 -8.20
N TYR A 416 13.20 2.82 -7.65
CA TYR A 416 12.03 2.05 -8.04
C TYR A 416 10.86 2.89 -8.54
N MET A 417 10.77 4.16 -8.14
CA MET A 417 9.67 5.05 -8.50
C MET A 417 9.97 5.84 -9.77
N GLU A 418 8.97 5.91 -10.66
CA GLU A 418 8.98 6.76 -11.85
C GLU A 418 7.64 7.50 -11.95
N MET A 419 7.67 8.79 -12.32
CA MET A 419 6.47 9.62 -12.45
C MET A 419 6.28 10.12 -13.88
N TYR A 420 5.02 10.08 -14.31
CA TYR A 420 4.55 10.42 -15.64
C TYR A 420 3.29 11.28 -15.53
N ALA A 421 3.04 12.10 -16.55
CA ALA A 421 1.86 12.96 -16.59
C ALA A 421 1.23 12.94 -17.98
N ASP A 422 -0.09 12.96 -18.04
CA ASP A 422 -0.83 13.14 -19.29
C ASP A 422 -0.72 14.58 -19.81
N ARG A 423 -0.85 14.78 -21.12
CA ARG A 423 -0.88 16.11 -21.75
C ARG A 423 -1.94 17.05 -21.18
N MET A 424 -3.08 16.51 -20.75
CA MET A 424 -4.21 17.28 -20.20
C MET A 424 -4.18 17.37 -18.67
N SER A 425 -3.19 16.78 -18.01
CA SER A 425 -3.07 16.81 -16.55
C SER A 425 -2.60 18.17 -16.03
N ARG A 426 -2.67 18.36 -14.71
CA ARG A 426 -2.16 19.53 -14.00
C ARG A 426 -1.41 19.15 -12.73
N GLY A 427 -0.51 20.03 -12.29
CA GLY A 427 0.20 19.81 -11.03
C GLY A 427 0.98 21.03 -10.58
N GLY A 428 0.99 21.25 -9.27
CA GLY A 428 1.56 22.44 -8.67
C GLY A 428 1.40 22.45 -7.15
N VAL A 429 1.88 23.50 -6.49
CA VAL A 429 1.84 23.59 -5.02
C VAL A 429 0.42 23.83 -4.51
N LEU A 430 -0.32 24.71 -5.19
CA LEU A 430 -1.71 25.05 -4.90
C LEU A 430 -2.54 24.96 -6.18
N GLU A 431 -3.86 25.03 -6.04
CA GLU A 431 -4.74 25.30 -7.18
C GLU A 431 -4.47 26.70 -7.75
N PRO A 432 -4.75 26.95 -9.04
CA PRO A 432 -4.56 28.24 -9.68
C PRO A 432 -5.27 29.38 -8.92
N GLU A 433 -6.49 29.14 -8.45
CA GLU A 433 -7.32 30.07 -7.69
C GLU A 433 -6.62 30.50 -6.39
N GLY A 434 -6.10 29.53 -5.62
CA GLY A 434 -5.35 29.81 -4.40
C GLY A 434 -4.01 30.51 -4.66
N THR A 435 -3.38 30.24 -5.80
CA THR A 435 -2.14 30.92 -6.20
C THR A 435 -2.39 32.40 -6.53
N VAL A 436 -3.49 32.70 -7.23
CA VAL A 436 -3.90 34.09 -7.52
C VAL A 436 -4.14 34.87 -6.23
N GLU A 437 -4.85 34.28 -5.26
CA GLU A 437 -5.14 34.93 -3.98
C GLU A 437 -3.86 35.34 -3.22
N ILE A 438 -2.82 34.51 -3.28
CA ILE A 438 -1.56 34.76 -2.56
C ILE A 438 -0.62 35.68 -3.33
N LYS A 439 -0.39 35.40 -4.63
CA LYS A 439 0.69 35.98 -5.44
C LYS A 439 0.23 36.98 -6.50
N TYR A 440 -1.05 37.03 -6.83
CA TYR A 440 -1.60 37.93 -7.86
C TYR A 440 -2.77 38.72 -7.29
N ARG A 441 -2.50 39.46 -6.21
CA ARG A 441 -3.50 40.16 -5.41
C ARG A 441 -4.12 41.31 -6.20
N THR A 442 -5.20 41.88 -5.67
CA THR A 442 -5.94 43.02 -6.29
C THR A 442 -5.03 44.16 -6.75
N LYS A 443 -3.95 44.45 -6.02
CA LYS A 443 -2.97 45.49 -6.42
C LYS A 443 -2.26 45.18 -7.74
N ASP A 444 -1.90 43.92 -7.96
CA ASP A 444 -1.21 43.47 -9.18
C ASP A 444 -2.20 43.32 -10.34
N LEU A 445 -3.45 42.93 -10.05
CA LEU A 445 -4.55 42.96 -11.00
C LEU A 445 -4.80 44.39 -11.52
N ILE A 446 -4.91 45.39 -10.63
CA ILE A 446 -5.11 46.80 -11.01
C ILE A 446 -3.96 47.30 -11.88
N ARG A 447 -2.69 47.00 -11.53
CA ARG A 447 -1.54 47.34 -12.39
C ARG A 447 -1.65 46.72 -13.78
N THR A 448 -2.17 45.50 -13.86
CA THR A 448 -2.35 44.79 -15.12
C THR A 448 -3.49 45.38 -15.95
N ILE A 449 -4.57 45.82 -15.30
CA ILE A 449 -5.66 46.58 -15.92
C ILE A 449 -5.09 47.88 -16.49
N HIS A 450 -4.36 48.68 -15.72
CA HIS A 450 -3.75 49.93 -16.18
C HIS A 450 -2.78 49.75 -17.35
N ARG A 451 -2.11 48.59 -17.42
CA ARG A 451 -1.18 48.26 -18.50
C ARG A 451 -1.89 47.86 -19.80
N LEU A 452 -2.93 47.04 -19.71
CA LEU A 452 -3.54 46.36 -20.85
C LEU A 452 -4.82 47.04 -21.35
N ASP A 453 -5.63 47.62 -20.46
CA ASP A 453 -6.87 48.30 -20.84
C ASP A 453 -6.57 49.73 -21.33
N PRO A 454 -6.92 50.07 -22.59
CA PRO A 454 -6.63 51.38 -23.15
C PRO A 454 -7.37 52.51 -22.41
N GLY A 455 -8.60 52.28 -21.96
CA GLY A 455 -9.42 53.29 -21.28
C GLY A 455 -8.86 53.67 -19.90
N CYS A 456 -8.46 52.68 -19.08
CA CYS A 456 -7.79 52.94 -17.80
C CYS A 456 -6.43 53.63 -18.01
N ARG A 457 -5.69 53.28 -19.06
CA ARG A 457 -4.39 53.90 -19.36
C ARG A 457 -4.53 55.38 -19.73
N GLU A 458 -5.54 55.73 -20.52
CA GLU A 458 -5.86 57.13 -20.86
C GLU A 458 -6.27 57.92 -19.62
N LEU A 459 -7.19 57.38 -18.81
CA LEU A 459 -7.61 57.99 -17.54
C LEU A 459 -6.44 58.22 -16.58
N VAL A 460 -5.52 57.24 -16.43
CA VAL A 460 -4.32 57.39 -15.60
C VAL A 460 -3.38 58.48 -16.15
N ALA A 461 -3.23 58.59 -17.47
CA ALA A 461 -2.42 59.63 -18.10
C ALA A 461 -3.04 61.04 -17.92
N GLU A 462 -4.36 61.15 -17.99
CA GLU A 462 -5.10 62.40 -17.72
C GLU A 462 -5.01 62.81 -16.25
N ILE A 463 -5.13 61.86 -15.32
CA ILE A 463 -4.95 62.11 -13.88
C ILE A 463 -3.51 62.57 -13.59
N THR A 464 -2.52 62.00 -14.27
CA THR A 464 -1.09 62.36 -14.10
C THR A 464 -0.76 63.74 -14.69
N SER A 465 -1.47 64.18 -15.74
CA SER A 465 -1.24 65.49 -16.37
C SER A 465 -1.92 66.66 -15.65
N CYS A 466 -2.88 66.40 -14.76
CA CYS A 466 -3.52 67.43 -13.93
C CYS A 466 -2.58 68.01 -12.84
N THR A 467 -2.15 69.26 -12.97
CA THR A 467 -1.27 69.94 -11.99
C THR A 467 -2.06 70.58 -10.83
N THR A 468 -1.53 70.46 -9.61
CA THR A 468 -2.11 70.95 -8.33
C THR A 468 -2.28 72.47 -8.32
N GLY A 469 -3.51 72.98 -8.48
CA GLY A 469 -3.76 74.41 -8.34
C GLY A 469 -5.21 74.88 -8.48
N THR A 470 -6.01 74.30 -9.39
CA THR A 470 -7.37 74.84 -9.65
C THR A 470 -8.42 73.81 -10.10
N THR A 471 -8.05 72.52 -10.18
CA THR A 471 -8.83 71.44 -10.85
C THR A 471 -9.12 70.23 -9.95
N ASN A 472 -9.36 70.43 -8.64
CA ASN A 472 -9.63 69.30 -7.73
C ASN A 472 -10.91 68.51 -8.12
N ASN A 473 -11.99 69.18 -8.54
CA ASN A 473 -13.24 68.50 -8.91
C ASN A 473 -13.12 67.60 -10.16
N ILE A 474 -12.28 67.98 -11.14
CA ILE A 474 -12.09 67.19 -12.37
C ILE A 474 -11.24 65.95 -12.09
N LYS A 475 -10.21 66.12 -11.25
CA LYS A 475 -9.37 64.99 -10.82
C LYS A 475 -10.19 63.96 -10.02
N GLU A 476 -11.06 64.41 -9.12
CA GLU A 476 -11.96 63.52 -8.36
C GLU A 476 -12.95 62.78 -9.28
N GLU A 477 -13.49 63.44 -10.31
CA GLU A 477 -14.38 62.78 -11.28
C GLU A 477 -13.63 61.74 -12.14
N LEU A 478 -12.40 62.04 -12.57
CA LEU A 478 -11.56 61.09 -13.32
C LEU A 478 -11.15 59.89 -12.44
N GLU A 479 -10.81 60.13 -11.17
CA GLU A 479 -10.53 59.06 -10.21
C GLU A 479 -11.78 58.20 -9.95
N ARG A 480 -12.98 58.79 -9.91
CA ARG A 480 -14.24 58.05 -9.82
C ARG A 480 -14.49 57.18 -11.05
N GLN A 481 -14.31 57.73 -12.25
CA GLN A 481 -14.48 56.98 -13.50
C GLN A 481 -13.47 55.83 -13.64
N LEU A 482 -12.22 56.06 -13.20
CA LEU A 482 -11.20 55.02 -13.13
C LEU A 482 -11.62 53.90 -12.16
N ALA A 483 -12.08 54.25 -10.96
CA ALA A 483 -12.51 53.27 -9.95
C ALA A 483 -13.73 52.46 -10.40
N GLU A 484 -14.70 53.09 -11.08
CA GLU A 484 -15.85 52.38 -11.65
C GLU A 484 -15.42 51.38 -12.74
N ARG A 485 -14.52 51.80 -13.63
CA ARG A 485 -13.99 50.94 -14.69
C ARG A 485 -13.16 49.78 -14.15
N GLU A 486 -12.31 50.05 -13.14
CA GLU A 486 -11.56 49.00 -12.44
C GLU A 486 -12.50 47.95 -11.83
N LYS A 487 -13.57 48.38 -11.18
CA LYS A 487 -14.54 47.48 -10.56
C LYS A 487 -15.24 46.57 -11.57
N VAL A 488 -15.54 47.09 -12.77
CA VAL A 488 -16.16 46.31 -13.85
C VAL A 488 -15.18 45.30 -14.44
N LEU A 489 -13.91 45.68 -14.60
CA LEU A 489 -12.89 44.83 -15.23
C LEU A 489 -12.30 43.78 -14.28
N LEU A 490 -12.36 44.01 -12.98
CA LEU A 490 -11.70 43.17 -11.98
C LEU A 490 -12.04 41.66 -12.09
N PRO A 491 -13.31 41.24 -12.27
CA PRO A 491 -13.64 39.81 -12.39
C PRO A 491 -13.02 39.14 -13.62
N VAL A 492 -12.96 39.84 -14.76
CA VAL A 492 -12.39 39.32 -16.01
C VAL A 492 -10.88 39.18 -15.88
N TYR A 493 -10.22 40.18 -15.29
CA TYR A 493 -8.77 40.12 -15.05
C TYR A 493 -8.41 39.10 -13.96
N GLN A 494 -9.30 38.84 -13.01
CA GLN A 494 -9.14 37.74 -12.06
C GLN A 494 -9.19 36.38 -12.79
N GLN A 495 -10.12 36.18 -13.71
CA GLN A 495 -10.15 34.97 -14.55
C GLN A 495 -8.89 34.84 -15.42
N ALA A 496 -8.42 35.95 -16.01
CA ALA A 496 -7.17 35.98 -16.76
C ALA A 496 -5.95 35.63 -15.88
N ALA A 497 -5.93 36.09 -14.63
CA ALA A 497 -4.90 35.73 -13.67
C ALA A 497 -4.93 34.24 -13.29
N VAL A 498 -6.13 33.66 -13.14
CA VAL A 498 -6.30 32.21 -12.92
C VAL A 498 -5.74 31.42 -14.10
N MET A 499 -6.05 31.81 -15.35
CA MET A 499 -5.47 31.18 -16.54
C MET A 499 -3.94 31.34 -16.57
N PHE A 500 -3.43 32.52 -16.22
CA PHE A 500 -1.99 32.75 -16.14
C PHE A 500 -1.31 31.84 -15.11
N CYS A 501 -1.94 31.63 -13.95
CA CYS A 501 -1.46 30.68 -12.95
C CYS A 501 -1.57 29.23 -13.44
N ASP A 502 -2.67 28.81 -14.08
CA ASP A 502 -2.83 27.45 -14.62
C ASP A 502 -1.74 27.08 -15.64
N LEU A 503 -1.27 28.04 -16.45
CA LEU A 503 -0.17 27.81 -17.38
C LEU A 503 1.14 27.38 -16.70
N HIS A 504 1.34 27.75 -15.42
CA HIS A 504 2.47 27.29 -14.62
C HIS A 504 2.31 25.85 -14.13
N ASP A 505 1.13 25.27 -14.22
CA ASP A 505 0.81 23.94 -13.70
C ASP A 505 0.74 22.88 -14.83
N THR A 506 1.21 23.25 -16.01
CA THR A 506 1.21 22.40 -17.21
C THR A 506 2.28 21.31 -17.15
N PRO A 507 2.03 20.13 -17.76
CA PRO A 507 2.99 19.03 -17.79
C PRO A 507 4.28 19.39 -18.54
N GLY A 508 4.23 20.33 -19.49
CA GLY A 508 5.41 20.87 -20.16
C GLY A 508 6.42 21.47 -19.17
N ARG A 509 5.94 22.26 -18.19
CA ARG A 509 6.81 22.79 -17.14
C ARG A 509 7.36 21.69 -16.24
N MET A 510 6.56 20.66 -15.94
CA MET A 510 7.01 19.53 -15.11
C MET A 510 8.19 18.79 -15.76
N LEU A 511 8.11 18.55 -17.08
CA LEU A 511 9.17 17.91 -17.84
C LEU A 511 10.43 18.76 -17.89
N GLU A 512 10.30 20.06 -18.20
CA GLU A 512 11.43 21.01 -18.23
C GLU A 512 12.12 21.21 -16.88
N LYS A 513 11.39 20.97 -15.78
CA LYS A 513 11.96 20.96 -14.41
C LYS A 513 12.49 19.60 -13.99
N GLY A 514 12.34 18.55 -14.81
CA GLY A 514 12.83 17.21 -14.53
C GLY A 514 12.13 16.52 -13.37
N VAL A 515 10.90 16.90 -13.02
CA VAL A 515 10.12 16.25 -11.93
C VAL A 515 9.32 15.04 -12.43
N ILE A 516 9.00 15.01 -13.72
CA ILE A 516 8.44 13.84 -14.41
C ILE A 516 9.41 13.39 -15.50
N ARG A 517 9.33 12.13 -15.89
CA ARG A 517 10.18 11.55 -16.91
C ARG A 517 9.73 11.89 -18.32
N GLU A 518 8.43 11.75 -18.58
CA GLU A 518 7.87 11.89 -19.92
C GLU A 518 6.39 12.30 -19.85
N ILE A 519 5.92 12.98 -20.89
CA ILE A 519 4.52 13.35 -21.08
C ILE A 519 3.87 12.33 -22.01
N LEU A 520 2.85 11.64 -21.52
CA LEU A 520 2.19 10.56 -22.24
C LEU A 520 0.83 11.01 -22.80
N ASP A 521 0.35 10.28 -23.80
CA ASP A 521 -1.03 10.37 -24.27
C ASP A 521 -1.79 9.14 -23.76
N TRP A 522 -2.91 9.37 -23.08
CA TRP A 522 -3.71 8.31 -22.48
C TRP A 522 -4.02 7.16 -23.43
N ARG A 523 -4.39 7.45 -24.69
CA ARG A 523 -4.83 6.42 -25.64
C ARG A 523 -3.77 5.36 -25.92
N THR A 524 -2.50 5.73 -25.93
CA THR A 524 -1.35 4.86 -26.21
C THR A 524 -0.54 4.51 -24.96
N SER A 525 -0.94 5.03 -23.80
CA SER A 525 -0.22 4.83 -22.54
C SER A 525 -0.12 3.36 -22.12
N ARG A 526 -1.10 2.52 -22.49
CA ARG A 526 -1.12 1.09 -22.16
C ARG A 526 0.12 0.35 -22.69
N GLU A 527 0.39 0.50 -23.98
CA GLU A 527 1.53 -0.13 -24.65
C GLU A 527 2.86 0.35 -24.05
N PHE A 528 2.97 1.65 -23.84
CA PHE A 528 4.14 2.25 -23.20
C PHE A 528 4.42 1.65 -21.82
N PHE A 529 3.42 1.62 -20.94
CA PHE A 529 3.59 1.09 -19.58
C PHE A 529 3.86 -0.41 -19.56
N TYR A 530 3.32 -1.18 -20.50
CA TYR A 530 3.61 -2.61 -20.61
C TYR A 530 5.11 -2.85 -20.85
N TRP A 531 5.67 -2.22 -21.88
CA TRP A 531 7.09 -2.38 -22.21
C TRP A 531 8.01 -1.81 -21.12
N ARG A 532 7.65 -0.65 -20.56
CA ARG A 532 8.39 -0.05 -19.46
C ARG A 532 8.40 -0.95 -18.23
N LEU A 533 7.24 -1.52 -17.86
CA LEU A 533 7.12 -2.44 -16.74
C LEU A 533 7.95 -3.71 -16.96
N LYS A 534 7.83 -4.32 -18.14
CA LYS A 534 8.57 -5.53 -18.50
C LYS A 534 10.08 -5.31 -18.41
N ARG A 535 10.58 -4.20 -18.96
CA ARG A 535 11.97 -3.77 -18.84
C ARG A 535 12.40 -3.63 -17.38
N ARG A 536 11.65 -2.87 -16.56
CA ARG A 536 12.02 -2.61 -15.17
C ARG A 536 12.03 -3.87 -14.30
N LEU A 537 11.12 -4.79 -14.53
CA LEU A 537 11.14 -6.09 -13.87
C LEU A 537 12.37 -6.90 -14.27
N GLY A 538 12.69 -6.93 -15.57
CA GLY A 538 13.89 -7.58 -16.09
C GLY A 538 15.19 -7.01 -15.51
N GLU A 539 15.33 -5.67 -15.50
CA GLU A 539 16.49 -4.97 -14.93
C GLU A 539 16.63 -5.25 -13.43
N ASN A 540 15.53 -5.12 -12.67
CA ASN A 540 15.55 -5.37 -11.23
C ASN A 540 15.92 -6.82 -10.91
N ASN A 541 15.39 -7.79 -11.68
CA ASN A 541 15.71 -9.21 -11.49
C ASN A 541 17.18 -9.52 -11.81
N ALA A 542 17.69 -8.99 -12.93
CA ALA A 542 19.08 -9.17 -13.32
C ALA A 542 20.02 -8.58 -12.25
N ILE A 543 19.74 -7.36 -11.78
CA ILE A 543 20.55 -6.72 -10.75
C ILE A 543 20.45 -7.45 -9.41
N LYS A 544 19.25 -7.91 -8.99
CA LYS A 544 19.09 -8.74 -7.79
C LYS A 544 19.92 -10.03 -7.89
N THR A 545 19.97 -10.65 -9.07
CA THR A 545 20.77 -11.86 -9.32
C THR A 545 22.27 -11.58 -9.21
N ILE A 546 22.74 -10.45 -9.74
CA ILE A 546 24.14 -10.01 -9.63
C ILE A 546 24.50 -9.77 -8.16
N LEU A 547 23.71 -8.97 -7.45
CA LEU A 547 23.96 -8.62 -6.04
C LEU A 547 23.87 -9.82 -5.09
N ALA A 548 22.99 -10.79 -5.37
CA ALA A 548 22.89 -12.01 -4.57
C ALA A 548 24.12 -12.92 -4.71
N ARG A 549 24.77 -12.91 -5.88
CA ARG A 549 25.99 -13.69 -6.15
C ARG A 549 27.27 -12.94 -5.79
N GLU A 550 27.23 -11.62 -5.80
CA GLU A 550 28.38 -10.76 -5.49
C GLU A 550 27.94 -9.57 -4.62
N SER A 551 28.10 -9.71 -3.30
CA SER A 551 27.64 -8.71 -2.33
C SER A 551 28.59 -7.51 -2.17
N SER A 552 29.75 -7.51 -2.84
CA SER A 552 30.76 -6.45 -2.75
C SER A 552 30.45 -5.23 -3.63
N ILE A 553 29.57 -5.40 -4.62
CA ILE A 553 29.24 -4.39 -5.64
C ILE A 553 28.00 -3.58 -5.21
N ASP A 554 28.00 -2.27 -5.49
CA ASP A 554 26.85 -1.41 -5.27
C ASP A 554 25.81 -1.50 -6.42
N TYR A 555 24.61 -0.99 -6.18
CA TYR A 555 23.55 -1.03 -7.19
C TYR A 555 23.95 -0.30 -8.49
N GLN A 556 24.64 0.85 -8.36
CA GLN A 556 25.00 1.67 -9.50
C GLN A 556 26.01 0.97 -10.41
N SER A 557 27.03 0.32 -9.83
CA SER A 557 27.98 -0.45 -10.62
C SER A 557 27.32 -1.66 -11.27
N ALA A 558 26.41 -2.35 -10.57
CA ALA A 558 25.65 -3.46 -11.15
C ALA A 558 24.80 -3.01 -12.35
N ALA A 559 24.16 -1.84 -12.26
CA ALA A 559 23.42 -1.25 -13.38
C ALA A 559 24.34 -0.86 -14.55
N ASN A 560 25.54 -0.32 -14.26
CA ASN A 560 26.53 0.01 -15.28
C ASN A 560 27.05 -1.24 -16.00
N TYR A 561 27.30 -2.34 -15.28
CA TYR A 561 27.68 -3.61 -15.90
C TYR A 561 26.59 -4.15 -16.83
N LEU A 562 25.32 -4.07 -16.40
CA LEU A 562 24.20 -4.48 -17.24
C LEU A 562 24.13 -3.67 -18.54
N HIS A 563 24.34 -2.35 -18.45
CA HIS A 563 24.41 -1.47 -19.62
C HIS A 563 25.62 -1.79 -20.52
N GLN A 564 26.77 -2.11 -19.94
CA GLN A 564 27.95 -2.52 -20.70
C GLN A 564 27.68 -3.83 -21.45
N TRP A 565 27.10 -4.82 -20.79
CA TRP A 565 26.78 -6.11 -21.39
C TRP A 565 25.78 -6.00 -22.53
N PHE A 566 24.79 -5.10 -22.41
CA PHE A 566 23.88 -4.79 -23.51
C PHE A 566 24.62 -4.23 -24.73
N ASN A 567 25.53 -3.28 -24.52
CA ASN A 567 26.30 -2.67 -25.61
C ASN A 567 27.21 -3.68 -26.32
N GLU A 568 27.79 -4.62 -25.57
CA GLU A 568 28.60 -5.72 -26.11
C GLU A 568 27.78 -6.65 -27.03
N ASP A 569 26.50 -6.89 -26.68
CA ASP A 569 25.63 -7.82 -27.42
C ASP A 569 24.97 -7.20 -28.65
N LYS A 570 24.54 -5.93 -28.58
CA LYS A 570 23.72 -5.26 -29.62
C LYS A 570 24.53 -4.28 -30.50
N THR A 571 25.84 -4.46 -30.60
CA THR A 571 26.76 -3.69 -31.47
C THR A 571 26.76 -2.17 -31.21
N ASN A 572 27.34 -1.70 -30.08
CA ASN A 572 27.77 -0.31 -29.79
C ASN A 572 26.80 0.88 -30.09
N ASP A 573 25.56 0.63 -30.50
CA ASP A 573 24.55 1.67 -30.75
C ASP A 573 23.84 2.01 -29.43
N THR A 574 24.40 2.98 -28.71
CA THR A 574 23.89 3.44 -27.41
C THR A 574 22.49 4.03 -27.49
N SER A 575 21.98 4.36 -28.68
CA SER A 575 20.62 4.88 -28.86
C SER A 575 19.53 3.84 -28.62
N GLN A 576 19.86 2.54 -28.75
CA GLN A 576 18.88 1.46 -28.59
C GLN A 576 18.51 1.21 -27.12
N TRP A 577 19.36 1.58 -26.18
CA TRP A 577 19.07 1.46 -24.74
C TRP A 577 17.89 2.34 -24.29
N ALA A 578 17.59 3.40 -25.03
CA ALA A 578 16.44 4.26 -24.74
C ALA A 578 15.10 3.58 -25.07
N LYS A 579 15.08 2.59 -25.99
CA LYS A 579 13.86 1.91 -26.42
C LYS A 579 13.52 0.76 -25.48
N ASP A 580 12.37 0.85 -24.81
CA ASP A 580 11.99 -0.11 -23.77
C ASP A 580 11.76 -1.53 -24.30
N GLU A 581 11.15 -1.66 -25.49
CA GLU A 581 10.88 -2.94 -26.17
C GLU A 581 12.17 -3.75 -26.41
N ILE A 582 13.16 -3.15 -27.07
CA ILE A 582 14.43 -3.81 -27.43
C ILE A 582 15.17 -4.31 -26.18
N VAL A 583 15.20 -3.48 -25.13
CA VAL A 583 15.88 -3.82 -23.87
C VAL A 583 15.12 -4.92 -23.13
N ALA A 584 13.78 -4.87 -23.10
CA ALA A 584 12.96 -5.88 -22.46
C ALA A 584 13.13 -7.27 -23.12
N GLU A 585 13.13 -7.33 -24.46
CA GLU A 585 13.37 -8.57 -25.21
C GLU A 585 14.77 -9.12 -24.99
N TRP A 586 15.79 -8.25 -24.99
CA TRP A 586 17.16 -8.66 -24.69
C TRP A 586 17.27 -9.23 -23.27
N LEU A 587 16.65 -8.60 -22.26
CA LEU A 587 16.69 -9.09 -20.87
C LEU A 587 16.05 -10.47 -20.71
N GLU A 588 14.95 -10.74 -21.44
CA GLU A 588 14.27 -12.03 -21.43
C GLU A 588 15.16 -13.14 -22.02
N GLN A 589 15.84 -12.85 -23.14
CA GLN A 589 16.84 -13.75 -23.74
C GLN A 589 18.05 -13.92 -22.82
N PHE A 590 18.51 -12.83 -22.21
CA PHE A 590 19.70 -12.79 -21.36
C PHE A 590 19.53 -13.62 -20.08
N GLN A 591 18.34 -13.60 -19.47
CA GLN A 591 18.03 -14.42 -18.29
C GLN A 591 17.91 -15.91 -18.61
N THR A 592 17.47 -16.25 -19.81
CA THR A 592 17.31 -17.66 -20.25
C THR A 592 18.63 -18.26 -20.73
N SER A 593 19.57 -17.42 -21.17
CA SER A 593 20.85 -17.86 -21.74
C SER A 593 21.91 -18.10 -20.66
N SER A 594 22.78 -19.10 -20.84
CA SER A 594 23.93 -19.36 -19.94
C SER A 594 24.95 -18.20 -19.86
N SER A 595 24.84 -17.22 -20.77
CA SER A 595 25.73 -16.06 -20.85
C SER A 595 25.75 -15.21 -19.58
N ILE A 596 24.60 -15.04 -18.89
CA ILE A 596 24.57 -14.26 -17.64
C ILE A 596 25.42 -14.92 -16.54
N GLU A 597 25.36 -16.25 -16.44
CA GLU A 597 26.11 -16.97 -15.42
C GLU A 597 27.62 -16.91 -15.66
N ASP A 598 28.03 -17.02 -16.92
CA ASP A 598 29.45 -16.94 -17.30
C ASP A 598 30.02 -15.53 -17.06
N ARG A 599 29.23 -14.49 -17.36
CA ARG A 599 29.63 -13.09 -17.06
C ARG A 599 29.69 -12.82 -15.58
N ILE A 600 28.76 -13.35 -14.79
CA ILE A 600 28.81 -13.23 -13.32
C ILE A 600 30.03 -13.97 -12.76
N LYS A 601 30.34 -15.17 -13.25
CA LYS A 601 31.56 -15.91 -12.85
C LYS A 601 32.83 -15.13 -13.20
N ALA A 602 32.87 -14.47 -14.36
CA ALA A 602 33.98 -13.62 -14.76
C ALA A 602 34.15 -12.42 -13.81
N LEU A 603 33.06 -11.76 -13.43
CA LEU A 603 33.07 -10.68 -12.43
C LEU A 603 33.56 -11.17 -11.07
N GLN A 604 33.02 -12.28 -10.56
CA GLN A 604 33.45 -12.89 -9.29
C GLN A 604 34.95 -13.20 -9.29
N LYS A 605 35.47 -13.77 -10.39
CA LYS A 605 36.90 -14.05 -10.55
C LYS A 605 37.74 -12.77 -10.52
N GLN A 606 37.26 -11.70 -11.14
CA GLN A 606 37.94 -10.40 -11.14
C GLN A 606 37.97 -9.77 -9.75
N ASN A 607 36.85 -9.79 -9.02
CA ASN A 607 36.75 -9.25 -7.67
C ASN A 607 37.59 -10.07 -6.68
N ALA A 608 37.48 -11.40 -6.72
CA ALA A 608 38.29 -12.29 -5.89
C ALA A 608 39.79 -12.04 -6.11
N ARG A 609 40.23 -11.78 -7.35
CA ARG A 609 41.61 -11.40 -7.64
C ARG A 609 42.01 -10.08 -6.97
N GLN A 610 41.14 -9.07 -7.00
CA GLN A 610 41.40 -7.78 -6.35
C GLN A 610 41.42 -7.91 -4.83
N ASP A 611 40.52 -8.70 -4.25
CA ASP A 611 40.46 -8.93 -2.81
C ASP A 611 41.67 -9.72 -2.33
N ILE A 612 42.07 -10.78 -3.05
CA ILE A 612 43.32 -11.51 -2.77
C ILE A 612 44.51 -10.56 -2.84
N HIS A 613 44.58 -9.69 -3.86
CA HIS A 613 45.66 -8.72 -3.97
C HIS A 613 45.70 -7.74 -2.79
N ARG A 614 44.54 -7.23 -2.35
CA ARG A 614 44.41 -6.35 -1.19
C ARG A 614 44.81 -7.07 0.11
N LEU A 615 44.39 -8.32 0.28
CA LEU A 615 44.74 -9.14 1.44
C LEU A 615 46.24 -9.43 1.50
N LEU A 616 46.87 -9.78 0.38
CA LEU A 616 48.32 -10.03 0.31
C LEU A 616 49.15 -8.76 0.50
N GLN A 617 48.64 -7.58 0.12
CA GLN A 617 49.26 -6.30 0.47
C GLN A 617 49.19 -6.01 1.97
N THR A 618 48.08 -6.39 2.63
CA THR A 618 47.87 -6.14 4.06
C THR A 618 48.66 -7.14 4.92
N TYR A 619 48.77 -8.39 4.46
CA TYR A 619 49.46 -9.47 5.14
C TYR A 619 50.42 -10.18 4.17
N PRO A 620 51.66 -9.68 4.01
CA PRO A 620 52.62 -10.24 3.07
C PRO A 620 53.04 -11.68 3.42
N ASP A 621 53.04 -12.02 4.71
CA ASP A 621 53.46 -13.34 5.22
C ASP A 621 52.51 -14.48 4.79
N LEU A 622 51.25 -14.16 4.46
CA LEU A 622 50.27 -15.15 3.96
C LEU A 622 50.71 -15.76 2.61
N VAL A 623 51.56 -15.08 1.84
CA VAL A 623 52.06 -15.60 0.56
C VAL A 623 52.86 -16.89 0.77
N THR A 624 53.72 -16.93 1.80
CA THR A 624 54.53 -18.12 2.07
C THR A 624 53.67 -19.29 2.55
N ASP A 625 52.68 -19.02 3.39
CA ASP A 625 51.76 -20.05 3.89
C ASP A 625 50.88 -20.64 2.78
N ILE A 626 50.42 -19.80 1.84
CA ILE A 626 49.64 -20.25 0.68
C ILE A 626 50.52 -21.11 -0.25
N LEU A 627 51.77 -20.72 -0.49
CA LEU A 627 52.70 -21.47 -1.35
C LEU A 627 53.00 -22.87 -0.80
N VAL A 628 53.06 -23.04 0.52
CA VAL A 628 53.28 -24.34 1.15
C VAL A 628 52.12 -25.32 0.90
N ASN A 629 50.88 -24.83 0.78
CA ASN A 629 49.69 -25.67 0.58
C ASN A 629 49.31 -25.94 -0.90
N THR A 630 50.14 -25.51 -1.86
CA THR A 630 49.89 -25.76 -3.29
C THR A 630 50.15 -27.21 -3.70
N THR A 631 49.37 -27.73 -4.67
CA THR A 631 49.56 -29.08 -5.21
C THR A 631 50.79 -29.19 -6.11
N ASP A 632 51.34 -30.40 -6.28
CA ASP A 632 52.59 -30.59 -7.03
C ASP A 632 52.51 -30.18 -8.52
N GLU A 633 51.34 -30.32 -9.15
CA GLU A 633 51.08 -29.81 -10.51
C GLU A 633 51.17 -28.27 -10.57
N GLN A 634 50.50 -27.58 -9.63
CA GLN A 634 50.53 -26.12 -9.54
C GLN A 634 51.93 -25.59 -9.24
N ARG A 635 52.71 -26.30 -8.42
CA ARG A 635 54.12 -25.97 -8.14
C ARG A 635 54.98 -26.08 -9.39
N SER A 636 54.77 -27.11 -10.22
CA SER A 636 55.51 -27.29 -11.47
C SER A 636 55.26 -26.16 -12.47
N GLU A 637 54.00 -25.72 -12.58
CA GLU A 637 53.58 -24.61 -13.45
C GLU A 637 54.07 -23.26 -12.91
N LEU A 638 53.99 -23.04 -11.59
CA LEU A 638 54.52 -21.86 -10.93
C LEU A 638 56.05 -21.75 -11.14
N ASN A 639 56.79 -22.84 -10.99
CA ASN A 639 58.23 -22.88 -11.25
C ASN A 639 58.55 -22.57 -12.72
N ARG A 640 57.75 -23.08 -13.66
CA ARG A 640 57.89 -22.76 -15.09
C ARG A 640 57.66 -21.27 -15.36
N LEU A 641 56.61 -20.68 -14.77
CA LEU A 641 56.29 -19.26 -14.89
C LEU A 641 57.37 -18.38 -14.25
N LEU A 642 57.81 -18.68 -13.03
CA LEU A 642 58.89 -17.97 -12.33
C LEU A 642 60.20 -18.00 -13.11
N ASN A 643 60.56 -19.15 -13.69
CA ASN A 643 61.75 -19.27 -14.54
C ASN A 643 61.61 -18.50 -15.86
N SER A 644 60.41 -18.44 -16.46
CA SER A 644 60.17 -17.64 -17.67
C SER A 644 60.27 -16.13 -17.44
N THR A 645 59.87 -15.64 -16.25
CA THR A 645 60.01 -14.23 -15.86
C THR A 645 61.44 -13.84 -15.49
N LYS A 646 62.31 -14.80 -15.12
CA LYS A 646 63.74 -14.55 -14.90
C LYS A 646 64.51 -14.33 -16.20
N THR A 647 64.03 -14.85 -17.33
CA THR A 647 64.63 -14.66 -18.65
C THR A 647 64.26 -13.32 -19.34
N THR A 648 63.34 -12.53 -18.77
CA THR A 648 62.87 -11.26 -19.34
C THR A 648 63.28 -10.02 -18.53
N LYS A 649 64.19 -10.18 -17.55
CA LYS A 649 64.79 -9.07 -16.80
C LYS A 649 66.26 -8.89 -17.13
#